data_AF-A0A1Q9C8M5-F1
#
_entry.id   AF-A0A1Q9C8M5-F1
#
_cell.length_a   1.000
_cell.length_b   1.000
_cell.length_c   1.000
_cell.angle_alpha   90.00
_cell.angle_beta   90.00
_cell.angle_gamma   90.00
#
_symmetry.space_group_name_H-M   'P 1'
#
loop_
_entity.id
_entity.type
_entity.pdbx_description
1 polymer ?
#
loop_
_entity_poly.entity_id
_entity_poly.type
_entity_poly.pdbx_seq_one_letter_code
_entity_poly.pdbx_strand_id
1 'polypeptide(L)'
;MGSDVEVIEVPSDVYDDILEASLLLSSAEALFFSSFGDRPESYIGLLPRNDLLHWASSTLEAAPLQAFLKYANELAVTFATRAHPILPPPVADAGAHDSVAESLARGLLEEGRCPLWSGVRQVVRLLWRETPRHQHMLHDRNASSASIGAYSHGPHNGLCKMTLTHQNVACLLNCLVAHVCPHHTWTTLAVLYNYATKPHIDASNGRYCNLVLSLSLHEGGELWIEDACGSAYIEHEGRLIRGTRHGILLQAVRFPAYSQLHQACSWACYDRVTLVAYTAQRWERLGPFVHHKLEGMGFLLPPPEIPEVKDLLGRVEVFVLDELDELLPKRKYVGSKLARYQDPGMWPAEGLVKRLMRNNERETLQVVAASATAYRSSRLRLEKVLKQDKLKRFPIPLPRLDPQRSSAASLEAAAAARGVVEDDEEERQALDEEAREKQTYRALPAGIEHFTWKVPLSGSHAAGLSAALDLLRPQAALVFVCPNAGETVKSVVQDLQTAGWSGADALTRLLFPDSRTVSGKASKQRGEAKGWRSANRLLDVRDTTRRGYIDEGDFYREAPIFVSAEESVRGLHLDAVEAVFILGLPKTGASYVHMDLLPSGPQQYNDSLIYKAFRVIQQERSSVEANVTHCTE
;
A
#
# COMPACT_ATOMS: atom_id res chain seq x y z
N MET A 1 -19.21 18.72 -3.16
CA MET A 1 -19.43 17.36 -2.61
C MET A 1 -19.96 17.56 -1.20
N GLY A 2 -21.03 16.87 -0.80
CA GLY A 2 -21.53 17.00 0.57
C GLY A 2 -20.52 16.45 1.56
N SER A 3 -20.54 16.94 2.80
CA SER A 3 -19.79 16.32 3.90
C SER A 3 -20.43 14.96 4.23
N ASP A 4 -19.70 13.86 4.08
CA ASP A 4 -20.13 12.51 4.49
C ASP A 4 -20.08 12.33 6.03
N VAL A 5 -20.42 13.39 6.76
CA VAL A 5 -20.49 13.46 8.22
C VAL A 5 -21.94 13.26 8.64
N GLU A 6 -22.19 12.20 9.39
CA GLU A 6 -23.49 11.84 9.94
C GLU A 6 -23.48 12.00 11.45
N VAL A 7 -24.44 12.74 11.98
CA VAL A 7 -24.68 12.87 13.42
C VAL A 7 -25.81 11.92 13.78
N ILE A 8 -25.55 11.02 14.72
CA ILE A 8 -26.43 9.91 15.09
C ILE A 8 -26.85 10.13 16.54
N GLU A 9 -28.13 10.41 16.78
CA GLU A 9 -28.69 10.47 18.13
C GLU A 9 -28.56 9.10 18.81
N VAL A 10 -28.19 9.07 20.09
CA VAL A 10 -28.10 7.79 20.82
C VAL A 10 -29.52 7.24 21.11
N PRO A 11 -29.69 5.91 21.18
CA PRO A 11 -30.95 5.28 21.59
C PRO A 11 -31.48 5.81 22.93
N SER A 12 -32.80 5.81 23.12
CA SER A 12 -33.43 6.43 24.30
C SER A 12 -32.94 5.87 25.64
N ASP A 13 -32.66 4.56 25.71
CA ASP A 13 -32.09 3.93 26.92
C ASP A 13 -30.66 4.41 27.21
N VAL A 14 -29.85 4.63 26.17
CA VAL A 14 -28.50 5.21 26.28
C VAL A 14 -28.58 6.69 26.64
N TYR A 15 -29.51 7.44 26.04
CA TYR A 15 -29.77 8.84 26.36
C TYR A 15 -30.13 9.01 27.85
N ASP A 16 -31.07 8.21 28.34
CA ASP A 16 -31.50 8.27 29.73
C ASP A 16 -30.36 7.90 30.69
N ASP A 17 -29.57 6.86 30.38
CA ASP A 17 -28.38 6.47 31.15
C ASP A 17 -27.35 7.62 31.27
N ILE A 18 -27.13 8.36 30.19
CA ILE A 18 -26.24 9.54 30.18
C ILE A 18 -26.87 10.68 31.00
N LEU A 19 -28.17 10.92 30.84
CA LEU A 19 -28.89 11.98 31.54
C LEU A 19 -28.90 11.75 33.07
N GLU A 20 -29.19 10.54 33.54
CA GLU A 20 -29.12 10.19 34.96
C GLU A 20 -27.71 10.38 35.51
N ALA A 21 -26.69 9.90 34.79
CA ALA A 21 -25.31 10.06 35.21
C ALA A 21 -24.91 11.55 35.26
N SER A 22 -25.36 12.35 34.31
CA SER A 22 -25.14 13.80 34.27
C SER A 22 -25.78 14.51 35.46
N LEU A 23 -27.06 14.24 35.74
CA LEU A 23 -27.80 14.81 36.87
C LEU A 23 -27.17 14.43 38.22
N LEU A 24 -26.77 13.15 38.37
CA LEU A 24 -26.02 12.69 39.54
C LEU A 24 -24.69 13.42 39.70
N LEU A 25 -23.91 13.55 38.61
CA LEU A 25 -22.61 14.22 38.65
C LEU A 25 -22.74 15.70 38.98
N SER A 26 -23.68 16.43 38.38
CA SER A 26 -23.92 17.84 38.69
C SER A 26 -24.36 18.04 40.15
N SER A 27 -25.16 17.14 40.70
CA SER A 27 -25.54 17.17 42.13
C SER A 27 -24.34 16.91 43.04
N ALA A 28 -23.50 15.92 42.69
CA ALA A 28 -22.26 15.61 43.41
C ALA A 28 -21.26 16.78 43.40
N GLU A 29 -21.03 17.40 42.24
CA GLU A 29 -20.16 18.58 42.08
C GLU A 29 -20.67 19.76 42.90
N ALA A 30 -21.97 20.09 42.80
CA ALA A 30 -22.55 21.22 43.52
C ALA A 30 -22.46 21.07 45.05
N LEU A 31 -22.69 19.87 45.57
CA LEU A 31 -22.58 19.57 47.00
C LEU A 31 -21.11 19.59 47.46
N PHE A 32 -20.19 19.03 46.67
CA PHE A 32 -18.76 19.08 46.97
C PHE A 32 -18.24 20.52 46.98
N PHE A 33 -18.56 21.31 45.95
CA PHE A 33 -18.18 22.72 45.86
C PHE A 33 -18.74 23.54 47.03
N SER A 34 -19.98 23.27 47.45
CA SER A 34 -20.58 23.92 48.63
C SER A 34 -19.89 23.55 49.96
N SER A 35 -19.24 22.39 50.06
CA SER A 35 -18.51 21.95 51.26
C SER A 35 -17.05 22.39 51.27
N PHE A 36 -16.38 22.39 50.11
CA PHE A 36 -14.91 22.54 50.03
C PHE A 36 -14.44 23.79 49.27
N GLY A 37 -15.32 24.48 48.53
CA GLY A 37 -14.98 25.68 47.76
C GLY A 37 -14.14 25.42 46.50
N ASP A 38 -13.92 24.16 46.14
CA ASP A 38 -13.16 23.72 44.96
C ASP A 38 -13.92 22.61 44.21
N ARG A 39 -13.44 22.22 43.03
CA ARG A 39 -14.00 21.14 42.22
C ARG A 39 -13.45 19.77 42.62
N PRO A 40 -14.23 18.69 42.43
CA PRO A 40 -13.75 17.32 42.63
C PRO A 40 -12.74 16.91 41.55
N GLU A 41 -12.00 15.81 41.79
CA GLU A 41 -10.99 15.30 40.85
C GLU A 41 -11.57 14.90 39.48
N SER A 42 -10.82 15.14 38.39
CA SER A 42 -11.31 15.00 37.00
C SER A 42 -11.82 13.60 36.64
N TYR A 43 -11.34 12.55 37.32
CA TYR A 43 -11.74 11.17 37.04
C TYR A 43 -13.21 10.90 37.39
N ILE A 44 -13.87 11.74 38.20
CA ILE A 44 -15.25 11.44 38.65
C ILE A 44 -16.26 11.44 37.48
N GLY A 45 -15.98 12.14 36.38
CA GLY A 45 -16.79 12.11 35.15
C GLY A 45 -16.85 10.75 34.44
N LEU A 46 -15.95 9.82 34.74
CA LEU A 46 -16.02 8.42 34.29
C LEU A 46 -16.77 7.51 35.29
N LEU A 47 -17.07 7.95 36.51
CA LEU A 47 -17.69 7.10 37.51
C LEU A 47 -19.15 6.75 37.14
N PRO A 48 -19.50 5.45 37.14
CA PRO A 48 -20.89 5.00 37.08
C PRO A 48 -21.57 5.18 38.44
N ARG A 49 -22.91 5.08 38.46
CA ARG A 49 -23.77 5.40 39.62
C ARG A 49 -23.23 4.91 40.97
N ASN A 50 -22.99 3.61 41.11
CA ASN A 50 -22.63 3.02 42.40
C ASN A 50 -21.23 3.44 42.88
N ASP A 51 -20.30 3.69 41.97
CA ASP A 51 -18.98 4.21 42.32
C ASP A 51 -19.05 5.70 42.72
N LEU A 52 -19.90 6.49 42.07
CA LEU A 52 -20.13 7.89 42.45
C LEU A 52 -20.81 7.98 43.84
N LEU A 53 -21.72 7.04 44.16
CA LEU A 53 -22.29 6.92 45.51
C LEU A 53 -21.22 6.54 46.56
N HIS A 54 -20.30 5.63 46.22
CA HIS A 54 -19.18 5.26 47.10
C HIS A 54 -18.21 6.43 47.31
N TRP A 55 -17.85 7.14 46.24
CA TRP A 55 -17.06 8.38 46.29
C TRP A 55 -17.73 9.43 47.18
N ALA A 56 -19.03 9.70 46.98
CA ALA A 56 -19.77 10.65 47.80
C ALA A 56 -19.80 10.22 49.27
N SER A 57 -20.00 8.93 49.55
CA SER A 57 -20.03 8.38 50.91
C SER A 57 -18.69 8.43 51.64
N SER A 58 -17.58 8.59 50.91
CA SER A 58 -16.22 8.74 51.46
C SER A 58 -15.70 10.18 51.46
N THR A 59 -16.44 11.12 50.85
CA THR A 59 -15.98 12.49 50.58
C THR A 59 -16.90 13.57 51.15
N LEU A 60 -18.23 13.38 51.10
CA LEU A 60 -19.20 14.37 51.57
C LEU A 60 -19.51 14.22 53.07
N GLU A 61 -19.74 15.34 53.74
CA GLU A 61 -20.24 15.37 55.11
C GLU A 61 -21.67 14.81 55.21
N ALA A 62 -22.10 14.44 56.42
CA ALA A 62 -23.35 13.69 56.65
C ALA A 62 -24.61 14.36 56.07
N ALA A 63 -24.75 15.69 56.14
CA ALA A 63 -25.94 16.38 55.62
C ALA A 63 -25.94 16.49 54.07
N PRO A 64 -24.87 16.97 53.40
CA PRO A 64 -24.72 16.87 51.95
C PRO A 64 -24.87 15.45 51.42
N LEU A 65 -24.28 14.45 52.10
CA LEU A 65 -24.40 13.04 51.74
C LEU A 65 -25.86 12.54 51.79
N GLN A 66 -26.61 12.87 52.84
CA GLN A 66 -28.03 12.51 52.93
C GLN A 66 -28.86 13.14 51.80
N ALA A 67 -28.60 14.41 51.45
CA ALA A 67 -29.25 15.07 50.32
C ALA A 67 -28.92 14.37 48.98
N PHE A 68 -27.65 14.04 48.76
CA PHE A 68 -27.19 13.32 47.57
C PHE A 68 -27.82 11.93 47.44
N LEU A 69 -27.78 11.12 48.51
CA LEU A 69 -28.35 9.77 48.52
C LEU A 69 -29.87 9.79 48.31
N LYS A 70 -30.57 10.79 48.85
CA LYS A 70 -32.00 10.99 48.58
C LYS A 70 -32.24 11.26 47.09
N TYR A 71 -31.55 12.23 46.51
CA TYR A 71 -31.69 12.58 45.10
C TYR A 71 -31.33 11.42 44.16
N ALA A 72 -30.28 10.66 44.48
CA ALA A 72 -29.87 9.49 43.71
C ALA A 72 -30.86 8.31 43.77
N ASN A 73 -31.70 8.24 44.81
CA ASN A 73 -32.82 7.29 44.88
C ASN A 73 -34.05 7.81 44.13
N GLU A 74 -34.34 9.11 44.19
CA GLU A 74 -35.41 9.73 43.40
C GLU A 74 -35.16 9.56 41.89
N LEU A 75 -33.94 9.84 41.41
CA LEU A 75 -33.54 9.58 40.02
C LEU A 75 -33.67 8.10 39.65
N ALA A 76 -33.17 7.19 40.49
CA ALA A 76 -33.26 5.75 40.23
C ALA A 76 -34.72 5.28 40.10
N VAL A 77 -35.65 5.83 40.89
CA VAL A 77 -37.10 5.55 40.76
C VAL A 77 -37.68 6.15 39.48
N THR A 78 -37.33 7.39 39.13
CA THR A 78 -37.75 8.04 37.86
C THR A 78 -37.35 7.21 36.64
N PHE A 79 -36.23 6.51 36.72
CA PHE A 79 -35.62 5.78 35.61
C PHE A 79 -35.73 4.25 35.71
N ALA A 80 -36.34 3.69 36.76
CA ALA A 80 -36.44 2.24 36.99
C ALA A 80 -37.26 1.47 35.93
N THR A 81 -38.05 2.17 35.10
CA THR A 81 -38.93 1.57 34.08
C THR A 81 -38.25 1.37 32.73
N ARG A 82 -36.97 1.72 32.58
CA ARG A 82 -36.20 1.57 31.33
C ARG A 82 -36.17 0.12 30.84
N ALA A 83 -36.43 -0.07 29.55
CA ALA A 83 -36.17 -1.33 28.87
C ALA A 83 -34.69 -1.40 28.44
N HIS A 84 -33.87 -2.13 29.19
CA HIS A 84 -32.47 -2.35 28.82
C HIS A 84 -32.32 -3.32 27.63
N PRO A 85 -31.32 -3.11 26.75
CA PRO A 85 -31.09 -3.97 25.59
C PRO A 85 -30.73 -5.40 26.03
N ILE A 86 -31.06 -6.37 25.18
CA ILE A 86 -30.65 -7.77 25.38
C ILE A 86 -29.19 -7.89 24.95
N LEU A 87 -28.34 -8.33 25.89
CA LEU A 87 -26.94 -8.59 25.64
C LEU A 87 -26.76 -10.02 25.10
N PRO A 88 -25.76 -10.25 24.22
CA PRO A 88 -25.36 -11.61 23.83
C PRO A 88 -24.73 -12.35 25.03
N PRO A 89 -24.67 -13.69 24.98
CA PRO A 89 -23.91 -14.45 25.96
C PRO A 89 -22.41 -14.10 25.93
N PRO A 90 -21.66 -14.42 27.01
CA PRO A 90 -20.20 -14.35 27.00
C PRO A 90 -19.57 -15.11 25.83
N VAL A 91 -18.46 -14.58 25.32
CA VAL A 91 -17.69 -15.13 24.20
C VAL A 91 -16.56 -16.04 24.69
N ALA A 92 -16.09 -15.82 25.92
CA ALA A 92 -15.07 -16.62 26.58
C ALA A 92 -15.49 -16.99 28.00
N ASP A 93 -15.28 -18.26 28.36
CA ASP A 93 -15.44 -18.77 29.72
C ASP A 93 -14.47 -18.10 30.70
N ALA A 94 -14.79 -18.13 32.00
CA ALA A 94 -13.96 -17.57 33.06
C ALA A 94 -12.55 -18.22 33.10
N GLY A 95 -11.52 -17.42 32.89
CA GLY A 95 -10.12 -17.81 33.00
C GLY A 95 -9.54 -17.54 34.40
N ALA A 96 -8.60 -18.37 34.82
CA ALA A 96 -7.90 -18.23 36.12
C ALA A 96 -7.04 -16.96 36.25
N HIS A 97 -6.87 -16.20 35.15
CA HIS A 97 -6.02 -15.01 35.05
C HIS A 97 -6.74 -13.84 34.35
N ASP A 98 -8.08 -13.86 34.33
CA ASP A 98 -8.87 -12.78 33.75
C ASP A 98 -8.62 -11.46 34.49
N SER A 99 -8.62 -10.35 33.75
CA SER A 99 -8.58 -9.02 34.38
C SER A 99 -9.90 -8.72 35.07
N VAL A 100 -9.91 -7.74 35.99
CA VAL A 100 -11.15 -7.29 36.64
C VAL A 100 -12.15 -6.75 35.60
N ALA A 101 -11.65 -6.08 34.55
CA ALA A 101 -12.47 -5.60 33.44
C ALA A 101 -13.10 -6.75 32.62
N GLU A 102 -12.34 -7.80 32.29
CA GLU A 102 -12.87 -8.96 31.56
C GLU A 102 -13.86 -9.76 32.40
N SER A 103 -13.57 -9.95 33.69
CA SER A 103 -14.48 -10.62 34.63
C SER A 103 -15.79 -9.86 34.80
N LEU A 104 -15.74 -8.53 34.88
CA LEU A 104 -16.93 -7.67 35.00
C LEU A 104 -17.73 -7.64 33.70
N ALA A 105 -17.06 -7.54 32.54
CA ALA A 105 -17.73 -7.62 31.25
C ALA A 105 -18.44 -8.97 31.06
N ARG A 106 -17.80 -10.08 31.44
CA ARG A 106 -18.44 -11.40 31.46
C ARG A 106 -19.68 -11.42 32.36
N GLY A 107 -19.61 -10.91 33.59
CA GLY A 107 -20.76 -10.85 34.50
C GLY A 107 -21.94 -10.08 33.92
N LEU A 108 -21.71 -8.92 33.32
CA LEU A 108 -22.75 -8.13 32.65
C LEU A 108 -23.39 -8.89 31.47
N LEU A 109 -22.61 -9.65 30.69
CA LEU A 109 -23.12 -10.50 29.61
C LEU A 109 -23.88 -11.73 30.14
N GLU A 110 -23.50 -12.28 31.30
CA GLU A 110 -24.21 -13.37 32.00
C GLU A 110 -25.56 -12.93 32.57
N GLU A 111 -25.66 -11.68 33.08
CA GLU A 111 -26.92 -11.05 33.48
C GLU A 111 -27.87 -10.83 32.28
N GLY A 112 -27.32 -10.73 31.06
CA GLY A 112 -28.08 -10.66 29.80
C GLY A 112 -28.80 -9.34 29.54
N ARG A 113 -28.86 -8.42 30.51
CA ARG A 113 -29.36 -7.04 30.39
C ARG A 113 -28.66 -6.14 31.40
N CYS A 114 -28.21 -4.98 30.96
CA CYS A 114 -27.77 -3.91 31.87
C CYS A 114 -28.04 -2.52 31.24
N PRO A 115 -27.97 -1.43 32.01
CA PRO A 115 -27.89 -0.08 31.47
C PRO A 115 -26.56 0.04 30.68
N LEU A 116 -26.63 -0.10 29.36
CA LEU A 116 -25.51 -0.53 28.52
C LEU A 116 -24.33 0.46 28.53
N TRP A 117 -24.63 1.76 28.49
CA TRP A 117 -23.59 2.79 28.55
C TRP A 117 -22.94 2.84 29.94
N SER A 118 -23.74 2.70 31.00
CA SER A 118 -23.24 2.62 32.39
C SER A 118 -22.40 1.36 32.66
N GLY A 119 -22.81 0.21 32.10
CA GLY A 119 -22.07 -1.06 32.16
C GLY A 119 -20.73 -0.99 31.42
N VAL A 120 -20.72 -0.40 30.22
CA VAL A 120 -19.46 -0.13 29.49
C VAL A 120 -18.52 0.77 30.29
N ARG A 121 -19.03 1.81 30.95
CA ARG A 121 -18.21 2.72 31.79
C ARG A 121 -17.56 2.00 32.98
N GLN A 122 -18.29 1.11 33.66
CA GLN A 122 -17.75 0.27 34.73
C GLN A 122 -16.54 -0.54 34.25
N VAL A 123 -16.68 -1.22 33.11
CA VAL A 123 -15.63 -2.05 32.51
C VAL A 123 -14.44 -1.21 32.02
N VAL A 124 -14.72 -0.11 31.32
CA VAL A 124 -13.71 0.80 30.76
C VAL A 124 -12.85 1.45 31.84
N ARG A 125 -13.44 1.88 32.98
CA ARG A 125 -12.66 2.42 34.11
C ARG A 125 -11.57 1.45 34.59
N LEU A 126 -11.84 0.15 34.55
CA LEU A 126 -10.97 -0.94 35.02
C LEU A 126 -10.07 -1.52 33.92
N LEU A 127 -10.21 -1.06 32.67
CA LEU A 127 -9.50 -1.61 31.52
C LEU A 127 -8.02 -1.21 31.53
N TRP A 128 -7.15 -2.15 31.18
CA TRP A 128 -5.71 -1.89 31.06
C TRP A 128 -5.43 -0.78 30.05
N ARG A 129 -4.56 0.17 30.41
CA ARG A 129 -4.21 1.34 29.59
C ARG A 129 -2.84 1.15 28.95
N GLU A 130 -2.78 1.27 27.63
CA GLU A 130 -1.55 1.32 26.83
C GLU A 130 -1.09 2.78 26.67
N THR A 131 0.21 3.00 26.43
CA THR A 131 0.75 4.33 26.13
C THR A 131 0.15 4.91 24.85
N PRO A 132 0.05 6.25 24.71
CA PRO A 132 -0.51 6.85 23.50
C PRO A 132 0.14 6.40 22.20
N ARG A 133 -0.66 6.23 21.15
CA ARG A 133 -0.20 5.81 19.82
C ARG A 133 0.45 6.94 19.02
N HIS A 134 0.02 8.18 19.25
CA HIS A 134 0.53 9.35 18.57
C HIS A 134 1.84 9.82 19.20
N GLN A 135 2.89 9.99 18.39
CA GLN A 135 4.22 10.40 18.89
C GLN A 135 4.18 11.70 19.70
N HIS A 136 3.37 12.67 19.30
CA HIS A 136 3.22 13.94 20.03
C HIS A 136 2.55 13.80 21.40
N MET A 137 1.83 12.70 21.65
CA MET A 137 1.18 12.39 22.92
C MET A 137 2.03 11.48 23.83
N LEU A 138 3.16 10.94 23.38
CA LEU A 138 4.00 10.01 24.16
C LEU A 138 4.55 10.61 25.47
N HIS A 139 4.58 11.94 25.56
CA HIS A 139 5.03 12.67 26.75
C HIS A 139 3.88 13.17 27.64
N ASP A 140 2.63 13.08 27.18
CA ASP A 140 1.46 13.38 28.00
C ASP A 140 1.18 12.20 28.92
N ARG A 141 1.33 12.43 30.22
CA ARG A 141 1.11 11.41 31.27
C ARG A 141 -0.36 11.14 31.56
N ASN A 142 -1.25 12.04 31.14
CA ASN A 142 -2.69 11.93 31.36
C ASN A 142 -3.37 11.22 30.17
N ALA A 143 -2.75 11.27 28.99
CA ALA A 143 -3.23 10.57 27.81
C ALA A 143 -2.87 9.07 27.85
N SER A 144 -3.83 8.23 27.48
CA SER A 144 -3.61 6.78 27.30
C SER A 144 -4.68 6.17 26.41
N SER A 145 -4.48 4.93 25.96
CA SER A 145 -5.44 4.27 25.06
C SER A 145 -5.54 2.77 25.31
N ALA A 146 -6.68 2.19 24.98
CA ALA A 146 -6.87 0.74 24.90
C ALA A 146 -7.39 0.42 23.49
N SER A 147 -6.89 -0.63 22.84
CA SER A 147 -7.27 -0.95 21.46
C SER A 147 -7.57 -2.44 21.26
N ILE A 148 -8.79 -2.71 20.81
CA ILE A 148 -9.38 -4.05 20.72
C ILE A 148 -9.92 -4.25 19.31
N GLY A 149 -9.38 -5.22 18.58
CA GLY A 149 -9.84 -5.66 17.26
C GLY A 149 -8.65 -6.03 16.39
N ALA A 150 -8.75 -5.73 15.10
CA ALA A 150 -7.66 -5.89 14.16
C ALA A 150 -6.54 -4.83 14.35
N TYR A 151 -5.34 -5.18 13.89
CA TYR A 151 -4.30 -4.20 13.55
C TYR A 151 -3.66 -4.53 12.20
N SER A 152 -3.03 -3.52 11.60
CA SER A 152 -2.30 -3.63 10.35
C SER A 152 -1.22 -2.56 10.34
N HIS A 153 0.03 -2.98 10.18
CA HIS A 153 1.20 -2.10 10.15
C HIS A 153 2.25 -2.66 9.20
N GLY A 154 2.38 -2.05 8.01
CA GLY A 154 3.31 -2.48 6.96
C GLY A 154 3.00 -3.92 6.48
N PRO A 155 3.90 -4.90 6.71
CA PRO A 155 3.68 -6.31 6.38
C PRO A 155 2.99 -7.10 7.51
N HIS A 156 2.83 -6.53 8.71
CA HIS A 156 2.27 -7.21 9.88
C HIS A 156 0.78 -6.91 10.01
N ASN A 157 -0.04 -7.93 10.20
CA ASN A 157 -1.47 -7.78 10.50
C ASN A 157 -1.94 -8.91 11.43
N GLY A 158 -3.06 -8.70 12.13
CA GLY A 158 -3.59 -9.66 13.09
C GLY A 158 -4.56 -9.04 14.09
N LEU A 159 -4.66 -9.65 15.28
CA LEU A 159 -5.45 -9.15 16.41
C LEU A 159 -4.57 -8.39 17.42
N CYS A 160 -5.10 -7.33 18.00
CA CYS A 160 -4.45 -6.62 19.11
C CYS A 160 -4.28 -7.54 20.33
N LYS A 161 -3.25 -7.30 21.16
CA LYS A 161 -3.01 -8.09 22.37
C LYS A 161 -4.21 -8.08 23.32
N MET A 162 -4.86 -6.92 23.47
CA MET A 162 -6.07 -6.78 24.28
C MET A 162 -7.21 -7.67 23.78
N THR A 163 -7.34 -7.86 22.47
CA THR A 163 -8.40 -8.69 21.86
C THR A 163 -8.30 -10.17 22.19
N LEU A 164 -7.08 -10.67 22.43
CA LEU A 164 -6.87 -12.05 22.86
C LEU A 164 -7.09 -12.25 24.37
N THR A 165 -7.10 -11.16 25.15
CA THR A 165 -7.14 -11.17 26.62
C THR A 165 -8.41 -10.55 27.22
N HIS A 166 -9.21 -9.88 26.40
CA HIS A 166 -10.41 -9.14 26.79
C HIS A 166 -11.52 -9.35 25.75
N GLN A 167 -11.95 -10.60 25.54
CA GLN A 167 -12.93 -10.98 24.52
C GLN A 167 -14.36 -10.60 24.94
N ASN A 168 -14.67 -10.66 26.23
CA ASN A 168 -15.95 -10.23 26.79
C ASN A 168 -16.04 -8.70 26.84
N VAL A 169 -14.94 -7.98 27.14
CA VAL A 169 -14.90 -6.50 26.95
C VAL A 169 -15.13 -6.13 25.48
N ALA A 170 -14.51 -6.85 24.54
CA ALA A 170 -14.73 -6.63 23.10
C ALA A 170 -16.20 -6.78 22.74
N CYS A 171 -16.84 -7.85 23.21
CA CYS A 171 -18.26 -8.12 23.02
C CYS A 171 -19.14 -6.99 23.55
N LEU A 172 -18.95 -6.58 24.81
CA LEU A 172 -19.77 -5.52 25.43
C LEU A 172 -19.60 -4.15 24.73
N LEU A 173 -18.39 -3.79 24.31
CA LEU A 173 -18.15 -2.56 23.54
C LEU A 173 -18.78 -2.62 22.13
N ASN A 174 -18.70 -3.77 21.47
CA ASN A 174 -19.36 -3.99 20.18
C ASN A 174 -20.89 -3.91 20.31
N CYS A 175 -21.48 -4.37 21.42
CA CYS A 175 -22.90 -4.20 21.70
C CYS A 175 -23.30 -2.71 21.76
N LEU A 176 -22.53 -1.87 22.45
CA LEU A 176 -22.80 -0.43 22.49
C LEU A 176 -22.71 0.21 21.09
N VAL A 177 -21.70 -0.16 20.30
CA VAL A 177 -21.52 0.38 18.93
C VAL A 177 -22.65 -0.07 18.01
N ALA A 178 -23.04 -1.35 18.06
CA ALA A 178 -24.14 -1.90 17.26
C ALA A 178 -25.51 -1.36 17.70
N HIS A 179 -25.70 -1.05 18.99
CA HIS A 179 -26.95 -0.45 19.50
C HIS A 179 -27.07 1.02 19.08
N VAL A 180 -25.97 1.78 19.15
CA VAL A 180 -25.94 3.21 18.74
C VAL A 180 -26.00 3.36 17.22
N CYS A 181 -25.31 2.52 16.45
CA CYS A 181 -25.30 2.58 15.00
C CYS A 181 -25.31 1.16 14.37
N PRO A 182 -26.49 0.54 14.22
CA PRO A 182 -26.63 -0.85 13.74
C PRO A 182 -26.07 -1.14 12.35
N HIS A 183 -25.88 -0.09 11.54
CA HIS A 183 -25.36 -0.19 10.17
C HIS A 183 -23.86 0.18 10.07
N HIS A 184 -23.20 0.50 11.19
CA HIS A 184 -21.77 0.78 11.18
C HIS A 184 -20.97 -0.48 10.82
N THR A 185 -19.81 -0.31 10.22
CA THR A 185 -18.88 -1.44 9.99
C THR A 185 -17.48 -1.07 10.44
N TRP A 186 -16.87 -1.95 11.23
CA TRP A 186 -15.60 -1.69 11.89
C TRP A 186 -14.86 -3.00 12.15
N THR A 187 -13.54 -2.91 12.28
CA THR A 187 -12.68 -4.04 12.62
C THR A 187 -11.88 -3.80 13.90
N THR A 188 -11.90 -2.57 14.42
CA THR A 188 -11.16 -2.15 15.60
C THR A 188 -11.94 -1.12 16.41
N LEU A 189 -11.86 -1.25 17.73
CA LEU A 189 -12.32 -0.31 18.73
C LEU A 189 -11.08 0.30 19.41
N ALA A 190 -11.07 1.62 19.59
CA ALA A 190 -10.11 2.30 20.44
C ALA A 190 -10.85 3.10 21.52
N VAL A 191 -10.52 2.82 22.79
CA VAL A 191 -10.89 3.68 23.92
C VAL A 191 -9.73 4.64 24.13
N LEU A 192 -10.00 5.94 24.05
CA LEU A 192 -9.00 7.00 24.15
C LEU A 192 -9.27 7.83 25.41
N TYR A 193 -8.31 7.90 26.32
CA TYR A 193 -8.38 8.69 27.55
C TYR A 193 -7.57 9.96 27.36
N ASN A 194 -8.18 11.13 27.54
CA ASN A 194 -7.56 12.46 27.47
C ASN A 194 -6.75 12.72 26.18
N TYR A 195 -7.20 12.18 25.04
CA TYR A 195 -6.55 12.39 23.74
C TYR A 195 -6.83 13.79 23.18
N ALA A 196 -5.85 14.70 23.33
CA ALA A 196 -5.84 16.04 22.74
C ALA A 196 -5.13 16.04 21.38
N THR A 197 -5.74 15.40 20.37
CA THR A 197 -5.16 15.32 19.03
C THR A 197 -5.17 16.67 18.31
N LYS A 198 -4.04 17.03 17.70
CA LYS A 198 -3.93 18.14 16.73
C LYS A 198 -4.72 17.82 15.43
N PRO A 199 -4.93 18.80 14.53
CA PRO A 199 -5.57 18.53 13.23
C PRO A 199 -4.80 17.47 12.44
N HIS A 200 -5.49 16.39 12.07
CA HIS A 200 -4.90 15.23 11.40
C HIS A 200 -5.93 14.48 10.54
N ILE A 201 -5.42 13.53 9.75
CA ILE A 201 -6.19 12.57 8.95
C ILE A 201 -5.69 11.17 9.33
N ASP A 202 -6.61 10.23 9.54
CA ASP A 202 -6.31 8.84 9.88
C ASP A 202 -5.88 8.03 8.63
N ALA A 203 -4.78 8.42 7.98
CA ALA A 203 -4.29 7.78 6.75
C ALA A 203 -3.92 6.28 6.91
N SER A 204 -3.89 5.77 8.15
CA SER A 204 -3.69 4.35 8.51
C SER A 204 -4.99 3.57 8.75
N ASN A 205 -6.15 4.19 8.55
CA ASN A 205 -7.45 3.49 8.56
C ASN A 205 -7.80 2.97 7.15
N GLY A 206 -8.78 2.07 7.08
CA GLY A 206 -9.41 1.66 5.83
C GLY A 206 -10.34 2.75 5.28
N ARG A 207 -10.83 2.57 4.05
CA ARG A 207 -11.73 3.51 3.37
C ARG A 207 -13.18 3.45 3.86
N TYR A 208 -13.36 3.41 5.17
CA TYR A 208 -14.65 3.36 5.85
C TYR A 208 -14.70 4.47 6.90
N CYS A 209 -15.90 4.92 7.26
CA CYS A 209 -16.04 5.92 8.30
C CYS A 209 -15.53 5.41 9.65
N ASN A 210 -15.01 6.32 10.48
CA ASN A 210 -14.94 6.11 11.93
C ASN A 210 -16.33 6.45 12.52
N LEU A 211 -16.68 5.83 13.65
CA LEU A 211 -17.77 6.28 14.54
C LEU A 211 -17.15 6.68 15.87
N VAL A 212 -17.50 7.87 16.39
CA VAL A 212 -16.95 8.43 17.63
C VAL A 212 -18.09 8.81 18.58
N LEU A 213 -17.98 8.40 19.85
CA LEU A 213 -18.88 8.77 20.94
C LEU A 213 -18.11 8.86 22.27
N SER A 214 -18.69 9.54 23.27
CA SER A 214 -18.11 9.67 24.60
C SER A 214 -18.59 8.59 25.57
N LEU A 215 -17.69 8.19 26.47
CA LEU A 215 -17.90 7.31 27.60
C LEU A 215 -17.72 8.03 28.94
N SER A 216 -17.38 9.33 28.95
CA SER A 216 -17.35 10.13 30.18
C SER A 216 -18.14 11.42 30.02
N LEU A 217 -18.59 11.93 31.16
CA LEU A 217 -19.20 13.25 31.25
C LEU A 217 -18.06 14.28 31.30
N HIS A 218 -18.09 15.28 30.41
CA HIS A 218 -17.11 16.36 30.33
C HIS A 218 -17.73 17.60 29.66
N GLU A 219 -17.19 18.78 29.94
CA GLU A 219 -17.61 20.03 29.28
C GLU A 219 -16.72 20.31 28.07
N GLY A 220 -17.31 20.69 26.93
CA GLY A 220 -16.59 20.81 25.65
C GLY A 220 -16.11 19.45 25.13
N GLY A 221 -14.94 19.41 24.48
CA GLY A 221 -14.37 18.17 23.95
C GLY A 221 -15.06 17.66 22.68
N GLU A 222 -15.77 18.54 21.96
CA GLU A 222 -16.40 18.28 20.67
C GLU A 222 -15.37 17.75 19.65
N LEU A 223 -15.86 17.06 18.62
CA LEU A 223 -15.05 16.70 17.47
C LEU A 223 -15.18 17.82 16.42
N TRP A 224 -14.09 18.53 16.12
CA TRP A 224 -14.06 19.42 14.96
C TRP A 224 -13.72 18.59 13.73
N ILE A 225 -14.48 18.77 12.65
CA ILE A 225 -14.30 18.11 11.36
C ILE A 225 -14.34 19.15 10.25
N GLU A 226 -13.42 19.04 9.29
CA GLU A 226 -13.36 19.89 8.10
C GLU A 226 -14.67 19.86 7.30
N ASP A 227 -15.20 21.05 7.02
CA ASP A 227 -16.47 21.28 6.35
C ASP A 227 -16.41 22.67 5.69
N ALA A 228 -16.55 22.71 4.37
CA ALA A 228 -16.50 23.95 3.59
C ALA A 228 -17.64 24.94 3.95
N CYS A 229 -18.76 24.42 4.45
CA CYS A 229 -19.89 25.19 4.96
C CYS A 229 -19.76 25.55 6.45
N GLY A 230 -18.77 24.99 7.14
CA GLY A 230 -18.56 25.15 8.57
C GLY A 230 -18.14 26.56 9.00
N SER A 231 -18.52 26.94 10.22
CA SER A 231 -18.26 28.26 10.80
C SER A 231 -17.10 28.28 11.80
N ALA A 232 -16.61 27.12 12.24
CA ALA A 232 -15.49 27.01 13.18
C ALA A 232 -14.16 26.86 12.42
N TYR A 233 -13.23 27.78 12.65
CA TYR A 233 -11.92 27.77 12.00
C TYR A 233 -10.85 27.16 12.92
N ILE A 234 -9.89 26.49 12.31
CA ILE A 234 -8.67 25.99 12.95
C ILE A 234 -7.45 26.39 12.13
N GLU A 235 -6.28 26.46 12.75
CA GLU A 235 -5.03 26.61 12.02
C GLU A 235 -4.42 25.24 11.70
N HIS A 236 -4.13 24.99 10.42
CA HIS A 236 -3.41 23.82 9.95
C HIS A 236 -2.45 24.23 8.82
N GLU A 237 -1.18 23.89 8.94
CA GLU A 237 -0.12 24.24 7.96
C GLU A 237 -0.08 25.73 7.56
N GLY A 238 -0.31 26.62 8.54
CA GLY A 238 -0.34 28.08 8.32
C GLY A 238 -1.58 28.59 7.59
N ARG A 239 -2.63 27.76 7.45
CA ARG A 239 -3.92 28.10 6.82
C ARG A 239 -5.06 27.97 7.82
N LEU A 240 -6.04 28.86 7.71
CA LEU A 240 -7.30 28.74 8.44
C LEU A 240 -8.26 27.82 7.66
N ILE A 241 -8.45 26.60 8.16
CA ILE A 241 -9.37 25.61 7.58
C ILE A 241 -10.73 25.75 8.25
N ARG A 242 -11.81 25.68 7.45
CA ARG A 242 -13.20 25.72 7.93
C ARG A 242 -13.69 24.33 8.31
N GLY A 243 -14.52 24.29 9.34
CA GLY A 243 -15.17 23.07 9.77
C GLY A 243 -16.28 23.29 10.77
N THR A 244 -16.88 22.18 11.17
CA THR A 244 -18.04 22.15 12.07
C THR A 244 -17.64 21.39 13.34
N ARG A 245 -18.12 21.87 14.50
CA ARG A 245 -17.93 21.21 15.79
C ARG A 245 -19.14 20.33 16.08
N HIS A 246 -18.89 19.06 16.35
CA HIS A 246 -19.92 18.07 16.65
C HIS A 246 -19.76 17.62 18.11
N GLY A 247 -20.83 17.77 18.89
CA GLY A 247 -20.90 17.13 20.21
C GLY A 247 -20.79 15.61 20.08
N ILE A 248 -20.31 14.94 21.12
CA ILE A 248 -20.10 13.48 21.14
C ILE A 248 -20.67 12.81 22.40
N LEU A 249 -21.40 13.55 23.25
CA LEU A 249 -21.90 13.02 24.52
C LEU A 249 -23.28 12.36 24.37
N LEU A 250 -24.28 13.12 23.87
CA LEU A 250 -25.65 12.65 23.63
C LEU A 250 -25.89 12.16 22.19
N GLN A 251 -24.81 12.05 21.40
CA GLN A 251 -24.84 11.66 19.99
C GLN A 251 -23.49 11.02 19.62
N ALA A 252 -23.49 10.16 18.62
CA ALA A 252 -22.28 9.69 17.96
C ALA A 252 -22.05 10.44 16.63
N VAL A 253 -20.82 10.51 16.17
CA VAL A 253 -20.43 11.16 14.93
C VAL A 253 -19.74 10.16 14.02
N ARG A 254 -20.29 9.94 12.81
CA ARG A 254 -19.77 9.00 11.82
C ARG A 254 -19.23 9.77 10.61
N PHE A 255 -17.96 9.57 10.25
CA PHE A 255 -17.31 10.38 9.20
C PHE A 255 -16.06 9.69 8.60
N PRO A 256 -15.65 10.01 7.35
CA PRO A 256 -14.49 9.43 6.68
C PRO A 256 -13.14 10.02 7.18
N ALA A 257 -12.77 9.68 8.41
CA ALA A 257 -11.52 10.13 9.06
C ALA A 257 -10.23 9.84 8.26
N TYR A 258 -10.26 8.86 7.35
CA TYR A 258 -9.13 8.51 6.47
C TYR A 258 -8.86 9.53 5.35
N SER A 259 -9.77 10.48 5.12
CA SER A 259 -9.69 11.49 4.06
C SER A 259 -10.12 12.91 4.48
N GLN A 260 -10.56 13.09 5.73
CA GLN A 260 -11.13 14.35 6.21
C GLN A 260 -10.37 14.85 7.44
N LEU A 261 -9.91 16.10 7.41
CA LEU A 261 -9.14 16.69 8.50
C LEU A 261 -10.04 16.85 9.73
N HIS A 262 -9.55 16.43 10.91
CA HIS A 262 -10.31 16.50 12.15
C HIS A 262 -9.41 16.64 13.39
N GLN A 263 -9.98 17.10 14.50
CA GLN A 263 -9.31 17.18 15.81
C GLN A 263 -10.28 17.09 16.98
N ALA A 264 -9.79 16.67 18.14
CA ALA A 264 -10.51 16.89 19.40
C ALA A 264 -10.43 18.38 19.79
N CYS A 265 -11.58 19.02 20.04
CA CYS A 265 -11.62 20.33 20.68
C CYS A 265 -11.15 20.24 22.13
N SER A 266 -10.76 21.37 22.71
CA SER A 266 -10.49 21.50 24.15
C SER A 266 -11.71 21.11 24.99
N TRP A 267 -11.49 20.42 26.11
CA TRP A 267 -12.49 20.14 27.15
C TRP A 267 -12.04 20.67 28.50
N ALA A 268 -12.97 20.69 29.46
CA ALA A 268 -12.73 21.11 30.84
C ALA A 268 -13.42 20.19 31.84
N CYS A 269 -13.15 20.45 33.12
CA CYS A 269 -13.78 19.85 34.31
C CYS A 269 -13.42 18.39 34.57
N TYR A 270 -13.58 17.50 33.59
CA TYR A 270 -13.47 16.06 33.77
C TYR A 270 -12.62 15.38 32.69
N ASP A 271 -12.14 14.18 32.99
CA ASP A 271 -11.40 13.35 32.05
C ASP A 271 -12.27 13.01 30.84
N ARG A 272 -11.75 13.22 29.62
CA ARG A 272 -12.44 12.92 28.36
C ARG A 272 -12.09 11.51 27.90
N VAL A 273 -13.06 10.60 27.92
CA VAL A 273 -12.89 9.20 27.51
C VAL A 273 -13.81 8.93 26.33
N THR A 274 -13.24 8.65 25.16
CA THR A 274 -14.03 8.44 23.93
C THR A 274 -13.83 7.04 23.35
N LEU A 275 -14.91 6.46 22.85
CA LEU A 275 -14.89 5.23 22.04
C LEU A 275 -14.85 5.60 20.56
N VAL A 276 -13.89 5.02 19.84
CA VAL A 276 -13.74 5.15 18.38
C VAL A 276 -13.84 3.77 17.76
N ALA A 277 -14.88 3.53 16.97
CA ALA A 277 -15.04 2.31 16.16
C ALA A 277 -14.63 2.58 14.72
N TYR A 278 -13.56 1.94 14.26
CA TYR A 278 -12.95 2.18 12.95
C TYR A 278 -12.52 0.88 12.26
N THR A 279 -12.24 0.97 10.96
CA THR A 279 -11.68 -0.14 10.20
C THR A 279 -10.17 0.04 10.04
N ALA A 280 -9.38 -0.95 10.47
CA ALA A 280 -7.95 -0.98 10.21
C ALA A 280 -7.64 -1.04 8.70
N GLN A 281 -6.59 -0.35 8.25
CA GLN A 281 -6.16 -0.43 6.85
C GLN A 281 -5.79 -1.86 6.45
N ARG A 282 -6.12 -2.27 5.22
CA ARG A 282 -5.81 -3.62 4.67
C ARG A 282 -6.43 -4.79 5.48
N TRP A 283 -7.57 -4.58 6.14
CA TRP A 283 -8.28 -5.60 6.91
C TRP A 283 -8.72 -6.81 6.05
N GLU A 284 -8.89 -6.62 4.75
CA GLU A 284 -9.20 -7.67 3.77
C GLU A 284 -8.07 -8.71 3.62
N ARG A 285 -6.86 -8.40 4.10
CA ARG A 285 -5.70 -9.31 4.12
C ARG A 285 -5.59 -10.15 5.40
N LEU A 286 -6.47 -9.94 6.37
CA LEU A 286 -6.50 -10.76 7.59
C LEU A 286 -6.92 -12.19 7.23
N GLY A 287 -6.32 -13.18 7.90
CA GLY A 287 -6.66 -14.59 7.65
C GLY A 287 -8.08 -14.93 8.13
N PRO A 288 -8.75 -15.96 7.54
CA PRO A 288 -10.13 -16.32 7.91
C PRO A 288 -10.35 -16.58 9.42
N PHE A 289 -9.33 -17.09 10.12
CA PHE A 289 -9.35 -17.25 11.58
C PHE A 289 -9.53 -15.92 12.32
N VAL A 290 -8.91 -14.84 11.83
CA VAL A 290 -9.01 -13.51 12.43
C VAL A 290 -10.39 -12.91 12.16
N HIS A 291 -10.92 -13.04 10.93
CA HIS A 291 -12.29 -12.62 10.61
C HIS A 291 -13.30 -13.32 11.52
N HIS A 292 -13.26 -14.66 11.57
CA HIS A 292 -14.16 -15.45 12.42
C HIS A 292 -14.06 -15.09 13.90
N LYS A 293 -12.85 -14.79 14.42
CA LYS A 293 -12.68 -14.33 15.81
C LYS A 293 -13.31 -12.96 16.05
N LEU A 294 -13.17 -12.02 15.12
CA LEU A 294 -13.80 -10.69 15.21
C LEU A 294 -15.33 -10.81 15.17
N GLU A 295 -15.88 -11.53 14.19
CA GLU A 295 -17.33 -11.78 14.09
C GLU A 295 -17.88 -12.43 15.36
N GLY A 296 -17.16 -13.41 15.92
CA GLY A 296 -17.51 -14.08 17.18
C GLY A 296 -17.48 -13.18 18.43
N MET A 297 -16.84 -12.01 18.37
CA MET A 297 -16.91 -10.96 19.41
C MET A 297 -17.90 -9.84 19.05
N GLY A 298 -18.71 -9.99 18.00
CA GLY A 298 -19.71 -9.00 17.60
C GLY A 298 -19.18 -7.83 16.74
N PHE A 299 -17.97 -7.92 16.18
CA PHE A 299 -17.51 -6.94 15.20
C PHE A 299 -18.29 -7.09 13.89
N LEU A 300 -18.97 -6.03 13.45
CA LEU A 300 -19.57 -5.97 12.11
C LEU A 300 -18.48 -5.63 11.09
N LEU A 301 -17.80 -6.66 10.59
CA LEU A 301 -16.80 -6.49 9.53
C LEU A 301 -17.44 -5.83 8.31
N PRO A 302 -16.75 -4.89 7.63
CA PRO A 302 -17.23 -4.39 6.35
C PRO A 302 -17.42 -5.55 5.36
N PRO A 303 -18.32 -5.45 4.38
CA PRO A 303 -18.32 -6.42 3.29
C PRO A 303 -16.92 -6.38 2.63
N PRO A 304 -16.26 -7.54 2.40
CA PRO A 304 -15.00 -7.55 1.67
C PRO A 304 -15.21 -6.88 0.32
N GLU A 305 -14.25 -6.06 -0.12
CA GLU A 305 -14.31 -5.29 -1.38
C GLU A 305 -14.26 -6.23 -2.61
N ILE A 306 -15.37 -6.91 -2.83
CA ILE A 306 -15.69 -7.77 -3.97
C ILE A 306 -16.57 -7.04 -5.02
N PRO A 307 -17.20 -5.86 -4.79
CA PRO A 307 -17.83 -5.09 -5.86
C PRO A 307 -16.83 -4.63 -6.93
N GLU A 308 -15.69 -4.05 -6.55
CA GLU A 308 -14.77 -3.41 -7.49
C GLU A 308 -14.29 -4.36 -8.60
N VAL A 309 -13.95 -5.61 -8.30
CA VAL A 309 -13.46 -6.55 -9.33
C VAL A 309 -14.58 -6.98 -10.29
N LYS A 310 -15.83 -7.11 -9.84
CA LYS A 310 -16.95 -7.45 -10.74
C LYS A 310 -17.28 -6.25 -11.62
N ASP A 311 -17.39 -5.06 -11.04
CA ASP A 311 -17.69 -3.83 -11.76
C ASP A 311 -16.58 -3.44 -12.73
N LEU A 312 -15.32 -3.52 -12.31
CA LEU A 312 -14.15 -3.30 -13.17
C LEU A 312 -14.20 -4.24 -14.37
N LEU A 313 -14.31 -5.55 -14.14
CA LEU A 313 -14.37 -6.53 -15.23
C LEU A 313 -15.58 -6.31 -16.14
N GLY A 314 -16.74 -5.88 -15.62
CA GLY A 314 -17.91 -5.51 -16.42
C GLY A 314 -17.77 -4.22 -17.25
N ARG A 315 -16.84 -3.34 -16.87
CA ARG A 315 -16.51 -2.09 -17.58
C ARG A 315 -15.37 -2.25 -18.59
N VAL A 316 -14.60 -3.34 -18.56
CA VAL A 316 -13.52 -3.60 -19.54
C VAL A 316 -14.09 -3.71 -20.96
N GLU A 317 -13.58 -2.88 -21.87
CA GLU A 317 -13.86 -2.96 -23.31
C GLU A 317 -12.75 -3.69 -24.07
N VAL A 318 -11.49 -3.44 -23.71
CA VAL A 318 -10.32 -4.08 -24.31
C VAL A 318 -9.45 -4.66 -23.20
N PHE A 319 -9.13 -5.94 -23.30
CA PHE A 319 -8.25 -6.65 -22.38
C PHE A 319 -6.98 -7.12 -23.10
N VAL A 320 -5.86 -6.46 -22.82
CA VAL A 320 -4.57 -6.78 -23.42
C VAL A 320 -3.80 -7.74 -22.51
N LEU A 321 -3.38 -8.86 -23.08
CA LEU A 321 -2.54 -9.88 -22.45
C LEU A 321 -1.14 -9.81 -23.04
N ASP A 322 -0.33 -8.89 -22.52
CA ASP A 322 1.11 -8.82 -22.76
C ASP A 322 1.88 -9.65 -21.70
N GLU A 323 3.13 -9.99 -22.00
CA GLU A 323 4.09 -10.72 -21.13
C GLU A 323 3.51 -11.98 -20.47
N LEU A 324 2.56 -12.64 -21.14
CA LEU A 324 1.75 -13.72 -20.59
C LEU A 324 2.57 -14.80 -19.87
N ASP A 325 3.73 -15.15 -20.43
CA ASP A 325 4.61 -16.21 -19.94
C ASP A 325 5.31 -15.89 -18.60
N GLU A 326 5.30 -14.63 -18.13
CA GLU A 326 5.77 -14.26 -16.80
C GLU A 326 4.76 -14.64 -15.71
N LEU A 327 3.46 -14.60 -16.04
CA LEU A 327 2.39 -15.15 -15.21
C LEU A 327 2.33 -16.68 -15.26
N LEU A 328 3.15 -17.33 -16.10
CA LEU A 328 3.20 -18.79 -16.21
C LEU A 328 4.39 -19.36 -15.41
N PRO A 329 4.17 -20.33 -14.50
CA PRO A 329 5.28 -20.95 -13.79
C PRO A 329 6.18 -21.70 -14.77
N LYS A 330 7.45 -21.26 -14.87
CA LYS A 330 8.48 -21.77 -15.82
C LYS A 330 8.83 -23.27 -15.67
N ARG A 331 8.21 -24.00 -14.74
CA ARG A 331 8.31 -25.47 -14.56
C ARG A 331 6.97 -26.07 -14.15
N LYS A 332 6.71 -27.31 -14.57
CA LYS A 332 5.65 -28.17 -14.01
C LYS A 332 5.94 -28.44 -12.53
N TYR A 333 5.33 -27.69 -11.63
CA TYR A 333 5.33 -28.03 -10.20
C TYR A 333 4.30 -29.13 -9.93
N VAL A 334 4.72 -30.14 -9.16
CA VAL A 334 3.85 -31.20 -8.63
C VAL A 334 3.72 -30.98 -7.13
N GLY A 335 2.50 -30.89 -6.61
CA GLY A 335 2.25 -30.79 -5.16
C GLY A 335 1.04 -29.95 -4.77
N SER A 336 0.64 -30.05 -3.50
CA SER A 336 -0.58 -29.47 -2.92
C SER A 336 -0.61 -27.95 -2.80
N LYS A 337 0.48 -27.23 -3.11
CA LYS A 337 0.53 -25.75 -3.10
C LYS A 337 -0.30 -25.09 -4.23
N LEU A 338 -0.91 -25.85 -5.13
CA LEU A 338 -1.74 -25.37 -6.24
C LEU A 338 -3.01 -24.60 -5.80
N ALA A 339 -3.59 -24.96 -4.65
CA ALA A 339 -5.01 -24.71 -4.37
C ALA A 339 -5.41 -23.30 -3.89
N ARG A 340 -4.47 -22.36 -3.66
CA ARG A 340 -4.81 -21.07 -3.03
C ARG A 340 -5.29 -19.96 -3.98
N TYR A 341 -4.94 -20.03 -5.27
CA TYR A 341 -5.26 -18.98 -6.26
C TYR A 341 -5.57 -19.52 -7.67
N GLN A 342 -5.75 -20.83 -7.83
CA GLN A 342 -6.00 -21.47 -9.13
C GLN A 342 -7.20 -22.41 -9.02
N ASP A 343 -8.17 -22.25 -9.94
CA ASP A 343 -9.14 -23.31 -10.21
C ASP A 343 -8.35 -24.60 -10.56
N PRO A 344 -8.66 -25.77 -9.96
CA PRO A 344 -7.86 -26.98 -10.17
C PRO A 344 -7.70 -27.34 -11.65
N GLY A 345 -6.45 -27.34 -12.12
CA GLY A 345 -6.09 -27.64 -13.52
C GLY A 345 -6.10 -26.45 -14.48
N MET A 346 -6.42 -25.24 -14.00
CA MET A 346 -6.57 -24.03 -14.81
C MET A 346 -5.33 -23.12 -14.79
N TRP A 347 -4.96 -22.55 -15.94
CA TRP A 347 -3.79 -21.67 -16.03
C TRP A 347 -4.15 -20.22 -15.66
N PRO A 348 -3.26 -19.42 -15.03
CA PRO A 348 -3.62 -18.08 -14.53
C PRO A 348 -4.26 -17.16 -15.59
N ALA A 349 -3.69 -17.15 -16.79
CA ALA A 349 -4.23 -16.46 -17.96
C ALA A 349 -5.64 -16.93 -18.37
N GLU A 350 -5.85 -18.25 -18.38
CA GLU A 350 -7.12 -18.89 -18.73
C GLU A 350 -8.19 -18.60 -17.66
N GLY A 351 -7.83 -18.66 -16.37
CA GLY A 351 -8.72 -18.30 -15.26
C GLY A 351 -9.10 -16.83 -15.27
N LEU A 352 -8.16 -15.93 -15.59
CA LEU A 352 -8.42 -14.50 -15.69
C LEU A 352 -9.34 -14.16 -16.87
N VAL A 353 -9.08 -14.71 -18.07
CA VAL A 353 -9.95 -14.54 -19.25
C VAL A 353 -11.34 -15.14 -19.01
N LYS A 354 -11.42 -16.34 -18.42
CA LYS A 354 -12.70 -16.98 -18.07
C LYS A 354 -13.48 -16.14 -17.03
N ARG A 355 -12.79 -15.54 -16.05
CA ARG A 355 -13.40 -14.66 -15.05
C ARG A 355 -13.87 -13.34 -15.68
N LEU A 356 -13.08 -12.73 -16.57
CA LEU A 356 -13.49 -11.56 -17.35
C LEU A 356 -14.76 -11.86 -18.15
N MET A 357 -14.74 -12.90 -19.00
CA MET A 357 -15.88 -13.30 -19.84
C MET A 357 -17.15 -13.61 -19.04
N ARG A 358 -17.03 -14.13 -17.81
CA ARG A 358 -18.17 -14.43 -16.93
C ARG A 358 -18.79 -13.20 -16.26
N ASN A 359 -18.00 -12.15 -16.03
CA ASN A 359 -18.44 -10.94 -15.32
C ASN A 359 -18.61 -9.73 -16.25
N ASN A 360 -18.47 -9.94 -17.56
CA ASN A 360 -18.60 -8.92 -18.59
C ASN A 360 -19.64 -9.37 -19.61
N GLU A 361 -20.71 -8.60 -19.76
CA GLU A 361 -21.84 -8.89 -20.66
C GLU A 361 -21.78 -8.09 -21.96
N ARG A 362 -20.76 -7.24 -22.15
CA ARG A 362 -20.62 -6.41 -23.35
C ARG A 362 -20.27 -7.28 -24.55
N GLU A 363 -21.03 -7.13 -25.63
CA GLU A 363 -20.76 -7.76 -26.93
C GLU A 363 -19.45 -7.23 -27.56
N THR A 364 -19.08 -5.99 -27.24
CA THR A 364 -17.88 -5.30 -27.76
C THR A 364 -16.57 -5.69 -27.07
N LEU A 365 -16.58 -6.63 -26.11
CA LEU A 365 -15.37 -7.03 -25.39
C LEU A 365 -14.30 -7.62 -26.32
N GLN A 366 -13.17 -6.92 -26.43
CA GLN A 366 -12.00 -7.38 -27.17
C GLN A 366 -10.97 -8.00 -26.21
N VAL A 367 -10.37 -9.13 -26.60
CA VAL A 367 -9.24 -9.76 -25.89
C VAL A 367 -8.06 -9.83 -26.85
N VAL A 368 -7.01 -9.07 -26.56
CA VAL A 368 -5.82 -8.94 -27.39
C VAL A 368 -4.66 -9.71 -26.73
N ALA A 369 -4.40 -10.92 -27.21
CA ALA A 369 -3.23 -11.70 -26.79
C ALA A 369 -1.96 -11.25 -27.55
N ALA A 370 -1.52 -10.02 -27.28
CA ALA A 370 -0.30 -9.44 -27.84
C ALA A 370 0.93 -10.00 -27.11
N SER A 371 1.38 -11.19 -27.48
CA SER A 371 2.65 -11.72 -26.98
C SER A 371 3.43 -12.45 -28.07
N ALA A 372 4.59 -11.88 -28.40
CA ALA A 372 5.58 -12.52 -29.26
C ALA A 372 6.17 -13.80 -28.63
N THR A 373 6.08 -13.97 -27.31
CA THR A 373 6.67 -15.07 -26.54
C THR A 373 5.70 -16.22 -26.26
N ALA A 374 4.38 -15.97 -26.24
CA ALA A 374 3.38 -16.94 -25.79
C ALA A 374 3.52 -18.30 -26.47
N TYR A 375 3.84 -19.34 -25.69
CA TYR A 375 4.03 -20.71 -26.20
C TYR A 375 2.77 -21.23 -26.91
N ARG A 376 2.94 -22.11 -27.90
CA ARG A 376 1.86 -22.75 -28.67
C ARG A 376 0.79 -23.39 -27.76
N SER A 377 1.19 -23.97 -26.63
CA SER A 377 0.29 -24.56 -25.63
C SER A 377 -0.57 -23.52 -24.90
N SER A 378 -0.02 -22.34 -24.59
CA SER A 378 -0.74 -21.22 -23.97
C SER A 378 -1.78 -20.65 -24.94
N ARG A 379 -1.39 -20.45 -26.22
CA ARG A 379 -2.31 -20.01 -27.29
C ARG A 379 -3.49 -20.96 -27.46
N LEU A 380 -3.24 -22.27 -27.54
CA LEU A 380 -4.30 -23.29 -27.68
C LEU A 380 -5.26 -23.34 -26.49
N ARG A 381 -4.80 -23.02 -25.27
CA ARG A 381 -5.67 -22.95 -24.09
C ARG A 381 -6.51 -21.68 -24.09
N LEU A 382 -5.93 -20.51 -24.35
CA LEU A 382 -6.69 -19.27 -24.50
C LEU A 382 -7.74 -19.41 -25.62
N GLU A 383 -7.37 -19.99 -26.77
CA GLU A 383 -8.30 -20.30 -27.86
C GLU A 383 -9.46 -21.19 -27.40
N LYS A 384 -9.19 -22.21 -26.57
CA LYS A 384 -10.24 -23.07 -25.98
C LYS A 384 -11.18 -22.29 -25.06
N VAL A 385 -10.67 -21.34 -24.26
CA VAL A 385 -11.48 -20.50 -23.37
C VAL A 385 -12.36 -19.54 -24.14
N LEU A 386 -11.79 -18.83 -25.12
CA LEU A 386 -12.53 -17.88 -25.96
C LEU A 386 -13.64 -18.58 -26.76
N LYS A 387 -13.38 -19.81 -27.23
CA LYS A 387 -14.40 -20.69 -27.87
C LYS A 387 -15.52 -21.15 -26.94
N GLN A 388 -15.36 -21.03 -25.63
CA GLN A 388 -16.39 -21.34 -24.62
C GLN A 388 -17.22 -20.12 -24.22
N ASP A 389 -17.08 -18.98 -24.91
CA ASP A 389 -17.90 -17.80 -24.64
C ASP A 389 -19.39 -18.05 -24.93
N LYS A 390 -20.23 -17.89 -23.90
CA LYS A 390 -21.68 -18.05 -24.02
C LYS A 390 -22.31 -17.02 -24.95
N LEU A 391 -21.72 -15.82 -25.01
CA LEU A 391 -22.17 -14.70 -25.83
C LEU A 391 -21.59 -14.75 -27.27
N LYS A 392 -20.73 -15.74 -27.58
CA LYS A 392 -20.11 -15.94 -28.91
C LYS A 392 -19.40 -14.68 -29.47
N ARG A 393 -18.86 -13.82 -28.60
CA ARG A 393 -18.23 -12.54 -28.98
C ARG A 393 -16.98 -12.69 -29.84
N PHE A 394 -16.30 -13.82 -29.72
CA PHE A 394 -15.06 -14.09 -30.42
C PHE A 394 -15.31 -14.93 -31.68
N PRO A 395 -14.90 -14.46 -32.87
CA PRO A 395 -15.06 -15.22 -34.12
C PRO A 395 -14.25 -16.52 -34.09
N ILE A 396 -14.73 -17.52 -34.84
CA ILE A 396 -14.09 -18.83 -34.98
C ILE A 396 -13.88 -19.08 -36.48
N PRO A 397 -12.64 -19.19 -36.99
CA PRO A 397 -11.36 -19.10 -36.25
C PRO A 397 -11.08 -17.69 -35.72
N LEU A 398 -10.30 -17.61 -34.63
CA LEU A 398 -9.84 -16.32 -34.09
C LEU A 398 -8.92 -15.63 -35.11
N PRO A 399 -9.11 -14.33 -35.41
CA PRO A 399 -8.24 -13.58 -36.30
C PRO A 399 -6.82 -13.59 -35.75
N ARG A 400 -5.87 -13.90 -36.62
CA ARG A 400 -4.44 -13.82 -36.31
C ARG A 400 -3.88 -12.58 -36.99
N LEU A 401 -3.40 -11.65 -36.17
CA LEU A 401 -2.48 -10.63 -36.63
C LEU A 401 -1.12 -11.28 -36.78
N ASP A 402 -0.93 -12.02 -37.88
CA ASP A 402 0.41 -12.39 -38.29
C ASP A 402 1.15 -11.08 -38.61
N PRO A 403 2.32 -10.79 -38.00
CA PRO A 403 3.11 -9.64 -38.40
C PRO A 403 3.38 -9.79 -39.89
N GLN A 404 3.08 -8.76 -40.68
CA GLN A 404 3.34 -8.78 -42.12
C GLN A 404 4.81 -9.12 -42.32
N ARG A 405 5.08 -10.37 -42.71
CA ARG A 405 6.34 -10.71 -43.31
C ARG A 405 6.40 -9.86 -44.56
N SER A 406 7.37 -8.96 -44.62
CA SER A 406 7.95 -8.51 -45.86
C SER A 406 8.55 -9.73 -46.56
N SER A 407 7.68 -10.55 -47.17
CA SER A 407 8.07 -11.73 -47.91
C SER A 407 8.88 -11.27 -49.10
N ALA A 408 10.14 -11.72 -49.20
CA ALA A 408 11.01 -11.42 -50.34
C ALA A 408 10.33 -11.68 -51.70
N ALA A 409 9.43 -12.68 -51.76
CA ALA A 409 8.58 -12.97 -52.90
C ALA A 409 7.77 -11.76 -53.45
N SER A 410 7.36 -10.81 -52.59
CA SER A 410 6.65 -9.59 -53.02
C SER A 410 7.59 -8.54 -53.63
N LEU A 411 8.88 -8.56 -53.26
CA LEU A 411 9.90 -7.71 -53.85
C LEU A 411 10.42 -8.27 -55.17
N GLU A 412 10.59 -9.60 -55.29
CA GLU A 412 10.94 -10.24 -56.57
C GLU A 412 9.81 -10.10 -57.61
N ALA A 413 8.54 -10.24 -57.20
CA ALA A 413 7.40 -10.00 -58.08
C ALA A 413 7.28 -8.52 -58.52
N ALA A 414 7.64 -7.56 -57.65
CA ALA A 414 7.65 -6.14 -57.98
C ALA A 414 8.85 -5.74 -58.87
N ALA A 415 10.03 -6.35 -58.65
CA ALA A 415 11.23 -6.13 -59.45
C ALA A 415 11.08 -6.71 -60.88
N ALA A 416 10.49 -7.91 -61.01
CA ALA A 416 10.21 -8.51 -62.32
C ALA A 416 9.16 -7.73 -63.15
N ALA A 417 8.33 -6.90 -62.51
CA ALA A 417 7.27 -6.14 -63.16
C ALA A 417 7.68 -4.74 -63.66
N ARG A 418 8.95 -4.31 -63.45
CA ARG A 418 9.43 -2.96 -63.81
C ARG A 418 10.76 -2.98 -64.59
N GLY A 419 10.82 -3.80 -65.63
CA GLY A 419 11.86 -3.69 -66.64
C GLY A 419 11.59 -2.54 -67.62
N VAL A 420 12.48 -1.54 -67.62
CA VAL A 420 12.72 -0.53 -68.68
C VAL A 420 11.61 0.49 -68.96
N VAL A 421 11.79 1.73 -68.48
CA VAL A 421 11.86 2.99 -69.27
C VAL A 421 12.88 3.92 -68.55
N GLU A 422 13.43 4.89 -69.29
CA GLU A 422 14.66 5.66 -69.03
C GLU A 422 14.59 6.71 -67.90
N ASP A 423 15.76 7.29 -67.58
CA ASP A 423 16.00 8.18 -66.44
C ASP A 423 15.37 9.58 -66.59
N ASP A 424 14.66 10.01 -65.53
CA ASP A 424 14.54 11.43 -65.15
C ASP A 424 15.28 11.63 -63.81
N GLU A 425 16.47 12.24 -63.86
CA GLU A 425 17.26 12.54 -62.64
C GLU A 425 16.54 13.53 -61.70
N GLU A 426 15.67 14.40 -62.23
CA GLU A 426 14.85 15.31 -61.43
C GLU A 426 13.78 14.57 -60.60
N GLU A 427 13.15 13.51 -61.12
CA GLU A 427 12.19 12.72 -60.32
C GLU A 427 12.91 11.88 -59.26
N ARG A 428 14.13 11.40 -59.53
CA ARG A 428 14.99 10.79 -58.49
C ARG A 428 15.40 11.78 -57.41
N GLN A 429 15.79 13.00 -57.76
CA GLN A 429 16.16 14.01 -56.76
C GLN A 429 14.94 14.45 -55.94
N ALA A 430 13.79 14.66 -56.56
CA ALA A 430 12.55 14.97 -55.86
C ALA A 430 12.10 13.81 -54.94
N LEU A 431 12.25 12.55 -55.36
CA LEU A 431 11.92 11.38 -54.53
C LEU A 431 12.96 11.10 -53.44
N ASP A 432 14.25 11.37 -53.64
CA ASP A 432 15.27 11.26 -52.59
C ASP A 432 15.17 12.42 -51.58
N GLU A 433 14.76 13.62 -52.01
CA GLU A 433 14.52 14.75 -51.12
C GLU A 433 13.21 14.55 -50.35
N GLU A 434 12.13 14.12 -51.01
CA GLU A 434 10.87 13.74 -50.35
C GLU A 434 11.04 12.48 -49.47
N ALA A 435 11.93 11.54 -49.82
CA ALA A 435 12.29 10.43 -48.94
C ALA A 435 13.16 10.87 -47.77
N ARG A 436 14.08 11.83 -47.93
CA ARG A 436 14.84 12.42 -46.80
C ARG A 436 13.95 13.22 -45.86
N GLU A 437 12.89 13.86 -46.37
CA GLU A 437 11.90 14.57 -45.54
C GLU A 437 10.89 13.61 -44.86
N LYS A 438 10.40 12.59 -45.58
CA LYS A 438 9.45 11.59 -45.04
C LYS A 438 10.10 10.46 -44.26
N GLN A 439 11.43 10.27 -44.38
CA GLN A 439 12.23 9.50 -43.43
C GLN A 439 12.63 10.36 -42.22
N THR A 440 11.71 11.24 -41.80
CA THR A 440 11.72 11.87 -40.48
C THR A 440 11.83 10.77 -39.44
N TYR A 441 13.00 10.70 -38.79
CA TYR A 441 13.33 9.74 -37.75
C TYR A 441 12.13 9.52 -36.82
N ARG A 442 11.68 8.27 -36.66
CA ARG A 442 10.91 7.89 -35.48
C ARG A 442 11.81 8.17 -34.30
N ALA A 443 11.55 9.29 -33.63
CA ALA A 443 12.50 9.90 -32.74
C ALA A 443 12.97 8.90 -31.69
N LEU A 444 14.29 8.78 -31.57
CA LEU A 444 14.92 8.23 -30.37
C LEU A 444 14.34 8.99 -29.17
N PRO A 445 14.17 8.34 -28.00
CA PRO A 445 13.46 8.96 -26.89
C PRO A 445 14.11 10.29 -26.52
N ALA A 446 13.32 11.36 -26.49
CA ALA A 446 13.83 12.72 -26.31
C ALA A 446 14.62 12.82 -24.98
N GLY A 447 15.88 13.26 -25.06
CA GLY A 447 16.79 13.37 -23.91
C GLY A 447 17.84 12.27 -23.80
N ILE A 448 18.02 11.41 -24.81
CA ILE A 448 19.05 10.37 -24.84
C ILE A 448 19.93 10.51 -26.10
N GLU A 449 21.25 10.63 -25.90
CA GLU A 449 22.24 10.57 -26.99
C GLU A 449 22.82 9.15 -27.11
N HIS A 450 23.05 8.70 -28.36
CA HIS A 450 23.52 7.35 -28.68
C HIS A 450 24.81 7.42 -29.49
N PHE A 451 25.84 6.72 -29.02
CA PHE A 451 27.16 6.69 -29.65
C PHE A 451 27.56 5.25 -29.97
N THR A 452 28.23 5.05 -31.11
CA THR A 452 28.79 3.75 -31.50
C THR A 452 30.30 3.88 -31.68
N TRP A 453 31.04 2.93 -31.13
CA TRP A 453 32.50 2.86 -31.20
C TRP A 453 32.92 1.46 -31.64
N LYS A 454 33.54 1.35 -32.82
CA LYS A 454 34.10 0.08 -33.30
C LYS A 454 35.32 -0.31 -32.47
N VAL A 455 35.27 -1.50 -31.87
CA VAL A 455 36.41 -2.07 -31.14
C VAL A 455 37.22 -2.91 -32.13
N PRO A 456 38.55 -2.73 -32.25
CA PRO A 456 39.37 -3.59 -33.12
C PRO A 456 39.30 -5.06 -32.70
N LEU A 457 39.26 -5.97 -33.67
CA LEU A 457 39.19 -7.44 -33.47
C LEU A 457 40.31 -8.01 -32.57
N SER A 458 41.38 -7.27 -32.33
CA SER A 458 42.52 -7.63 -31.47
C SER A 458 42.46 -7.06 -30.05
N GLY A 459 41.49 -6.21 -29.73
CA GLY A 459 41.30 -5.61 -28.40
C GLY A 459 40.16 -6.25 -27.61
N SER A 460 40.19 -6.15 -26.29
CA SER A 460 39.03 -6.49 -25.44
C SER A 460 38.04 -5.33 -25.40
N HIS A 461 36.74 -5.64 -25.32
CA HIS A 461 35.71 -4.63 -25.12
C HIS A 461 35.88 -3.96 -23.74
N ALA A 462 36.40 -4.69 -22.75
CA ALA A 462 36.74 -4.14 -21.44
C ALA A 462 37.77 -2.98 -21.49
N ALA A 463 38.75 -3.02 -22.40
CA ALA A 463 39.72 -1.92 -22.55
C ALA A 463 39.06 -0.65 -23.13
N GLY A 464 38.26 -0.81 -24.19
CA GLY A 464 37.47 0.30 -24.76
C GLY A 464 36.44 0.86 -23.76
N LEU A 465 35.82 -0.02 -22.98
CA LEU A 465 34.90 0.35 -21.90
C LEU A 465 35.59 1.15 -20.79
N SER A 466 36.79 0.73 -20.34
CA SER A 466 37.54 1.51 -19.34
C SER A 466 37.87 2.90 -19.85
N ALA A 467 38.34 3.04 -21.09
CA ALA A 467 38.63 4.33 -21.70
C ALA A 467 37.37 5.21 -21.83
N ALA A 468 36.22 4.62 -22.17
CA ALA A 468 34.95 5.34 -22.21
C ALA A 468 34.49 5.80 -20.80
N LEU A 469 34.66 4.96 -19.78
CA LEU A 469 34.33 5.30 -18.39
C LEU A 469 35.27 6.38 -17.82
N ASP A 470 36.57 6.33 -18.15
CA ASP A 470 37.56 7.33 -17.74
C ASP A 470 37.27 8.72 -18.32
N LEU A 471 36.74 8.75 -19.54
CA LEU A 471 36.33 9.96 -20.24
C LEU A 471 34.99 10.51 -19.73
N LEU A 472 33.98 9.64 -19.56
CA LEU A 472 32.61 10.06 -19.23
C LEU A 472 32.39 10.30 -17.73
N ARG A 473 33.21 9.68 -16.86
CA ARG A 473 33.14 9.72 -15.39
C ARG A 473 31.70 9.67 -14.82
N PRO A 474 30.88 8.68 -15.22
CA PRO A 474 29.48 8.62 -14.80
C PRO A 474 29.35 8.31 -13.30
N GLN A 475 28.40 8.95 -12.61
CA GLN A 475 28.11 8.68 -11.19
C GLN A 475 27.61 7.24 -10.94
N ALA A 476 27.00 6.63 -11.94
CA ALA A 476 26.75 5.19 -12.00
C ALA A 476 26.61 4.74 -13.46
N ALA A 477 27.08 3.53 -13.78
CA ALA A 477 26.95 2.95 -15.11
C ALA A 477 26.34 1.55 -15.09
N LEU A 478 25.67 1.19 -16.19
CA LEU A 478 25.10 -0.12 -16.43
C LEU A 478 25.69 -0.71 -17.71
N VAL A 479 26.32 -1.88 -17.61
CA VAL A 479 27.04 -2.53 -18.70
C VAL A 479 26.33 -3.83 -19.06
N PHE A 480 25.92 -3.98 -20.30
CA PHE A 480 25.31 -5.19 -20.83
C PHE A 480 26.28 -5.94 -21.73
N VAL A 481 26.54 -7.21 -21.41
CA VAL A 481 27.36 -8.11 -22.22
C VAL A 481 26.44 -8.94 -23.11
N CYS A 482 26.48 -8.70 -24.42
CA CYS A 482 25.77 -9.50 -25.41
C CYS A 482 26.55 -10.81 -25.70
N PRO A 483 25.87 -11.95 -25.97
CA PRO A 483 26.55 -13.24 -26.12
C PRO A 483 27.51 -13.37 -27.31
N ASN A 484 27.53 -12.41 -28.23
CA ASN A 484 28.47 -12.31 -29.34
C ASN A 484 29.70 -11.43 -29.06
N ALA A 485 29.79 -10.77 -27.90
CA ALA A 485 30.95 -9.97 -27.51
C ALA A 485 32.24 -10.79 -27.29
N GLY A 486 32.15 -12.13 -27.29
CA GLY A 486 33.25 -13.04 -26.95
C GLY A 486 33.60 -13.09 -25.45
N GLU A 487 33.07 -12.15 -24.67
CA GLU A 487 33.35 -11.96 -23.25
C GLU A 487 32.20 -12.44 -22.35
N THR A 488 32.49 -12.60 -21.05
CA THR A 488 31.49 -12.94 -20.03
C THR A 488 31.34 -11.79 -19.04
N VAL A 489 30.17 -11.67 -18.40
CA VAL A 489 29.96 -10.72 -17.28
C VAL A 489 31.07 -10.83 -16.23
N LYS A 490 31.58 -12.03 -15.95
CA LYS A 490 32.66 -12.24 -14.98
C LYS A 490 34.00 -11.70 -15.47
N SER A 491 34.37 -11.93 -16.74
CA SER A 491 35.63 -11.40 -17.28
C SER A 491 35.59 -9.88 -17.35
N VAL A 492 34.51 -9.29 -17.87
CA VAL A 492 34.33 -7.83 -17.93
C VAL A 492 34.46 -7.17 -16.55
N VAL A 493 33.82 -7.72 -15.51
CA VAL A 493 33.98 -7.23 -14.12
C VAL A 493 35.44 -7.34 -13.66
N GLN A 494 36.10 -8.47 -13.91
CA GLN A 494 37.48 -8.69 -13.49
C GLN A 494 38.47 -7.77 -14.22
N ASP A 495 38.24 -7.51 -15.50
CA ASP A 495 39.08 -6.66 -16.33
C ASP A 495 38.91 -5.19 -15.94
N LEU A 496 37.66 -4.73 -15.68
CA LEU A 496 37.38 -3.41 -15.12
C LEU A 496 38.02 -3.21 -13.75
N GLN A 497 37.90 -4.18 -12.84
CA GLN A 497 38.55 -4.14 -11.53
C GLN A 497 40.09 -4.11 -11.66
N THR A 498 40.65 -4.80 -12.64
CA THR A 498 42.10 -4.78 -12.93
C THR A 498 42.54 -3.43 -13.51
N ALA A 499 41.68 -2.76 -14.28
CA ALA A 499 41.88 -1.37 -14.73
C ALA A 499 41.64 -0.32 -13.61
N GLY A 500 41.28 -0.74 -12.39
CA GLY A 500 41.12 0.12 -11.22
C GLY A 500 39.68 0.54 -10.92
N TRP A 501 38.68 0.08 -11.68
CA TRP A 501 37.26 0.33 -11.42
C TRP A 501 36.75 -0.58 -10.29
N SER A 502 37.07 -0.21 -9.05
CA SER A 502 36.74 -0.98 -7.84
C SER A 502 35.23 -1.10 -7.59
N GLY A 503 34.44 -0.14 -8.08
CA GLY A 503 32.97 -0.14 -8.02
C GLY A 503 32.27 -1.09 -9.00
N ALA A 504 33.00 -1.82 -9.85
CA ALA A 504 32.43 -2.78 -10.79
C ALA A 504 32.03 -4.11 -10.11
N ASP A 505 30.77 -4.53 -10.24
CA ASP A 505 30.32 -5.88 -9.84
C ASP A 505 29.23 -6.44 -10.76
N ALA A 506 29.08 -7.76 -10.76
CA ALA A 506 28.05 -8.45 -11.51
C ALA A 506 26.69 -8.26 -10.84
N LEU A 507 25.73 -7.65 -11.54
CA LEU A 507 24.39 -7.37 -11.03
C LEU A 507 23.69 -8.65 -10.50
N THR A 508 23.90 -9.77 -11.18
CA THR A 508 23.38 -11.08 -10.77
C THR A 508 23.96 -11.57 -9.44
N ARG A 509 25.20 -11.22 -9.09
CA ARG A 509 25.85 -11.55 -7.81
C ARG A 509 25.33 -10.69 -6.66
N LEU A 510 25.07 -9.41 -6.90
CA LEU A 510 24.49 -8.49 -5.93
C LEU A 510 23.07 -8.93 -5.54
N LEU A 511 22.23 -9.21 -6.54
CA LEU A 511 20.84 -9.66 -6.37
C LEU A 511 20.74 -11.10 -5.84
N PHE A 512 21.65 -11.98 -6.25
CA PHE A 512 21.65 -13.41 -5.90
C PHE A 512 23.05 -13.89 -5.46
N PRO A 513 23.50 -13.55 -4.22
CA PRO A 513 24.81 -13.94 -3.72
C PRO A 513 24.95 -15.47 -3.67
N ASP A 514 26.10 -15.98 -4.13
CA ASP A 514 26.30 -17.41 -4.27
C ASP A 514 26.32 -18.11 -2.90
N SER A 515 25.60 -19.23 -2.81
CA SER A 515 25.27 -19.87 -1.53
C SER A 515 26.44 -20.60 -0.85
N ARG A 516 27.64 -20.52 -1.43
CA ARG A 516 28.88 -21.17 -1.00
C ARG A 516 29.72 -20.33 -0.01
N THR A 517 29.48 -19.03 0.12
CA THR A 517 30.22 -18.15 1.04
C THR A 517 29.82 -18.26 2.51
N VAL A 518 28.78 -19.05 2.83
CA VAL A 518 28.37 -19.33 4.22
C VAL A 518 28.53 -20.82 4.51
N SER A 519 29.75 -21.23 4.89
CA SER A 519 30.06 -22.58 5.34
C SER A 519 29.55 -22.84 6.77
N GLY A 520 28.23 -22.91 6.93
CA GLY A 520 27.55 -23.25 8.19
C GLY A 520 26.54 -24.37 7.99
N LYS A 521 26.68 -25.47 8.74
CA LYS A 521 25.83 -26.67 8.62
C LYS A 521 24.40 -26.43 9.12
N ALA A 522 23.51 -25.92 8.26
CA ALA A 522 22.07 -25.89 8.51
C ALA A 522 21.26 -25.99 7.19
N SER A 523 20.91 -27.20 6.78
CA SER A 523 20.16 -27.47 5.54
C SER A 523 18.81 -28.16 5.81
N LYS A 524 17.70 -27.40 5.72
CA LYS A 524 16.39 -27.90 5.20
C LYS A 524 15.26 -26.87 4.99
N GLN A 525 15.45 -25.57 5.23
CA GLN A 525 14.50 -24.52 4.85
C GLN A 525 15.21 -23.44 4.01
N ARG A 526 15.05 -23.44 2.67
CA ARG A 526 15.83 -22.52 1.80
C ARG A 526 15.19 -22.10 0.46
N GLY A 527 13.86 -22.22 0.32
CA GLY A 527 13.11 -21.73 -0.85
C GLY A 527 12.66 -20.27 -0.68
N GLU A 528 11.66 -20.05 0.17
CA GLU A 528 10.97 -18.76 0.34
C GLU A 528 11.90 -17.64 0.86
N ALA A 529 12.92 -17.99 1.66
CA ALA A 529 13.94 -17.05 2.14
C ALA A 529 14.89 -16.48 1.06
N LYS A 530 14.89 -17.00 -0.18
CA LYS A 530 15.71 -16.43 -1.28
C LYS A 530 15.03 -15.25 -1.97
N GLY A 531 13.74 -15.36 -2.29
CA GLY A 531 13.00 -14.29 -2.98
C GLY A 531 12.80 -13.03 -2.11
N TRP A 532 12.62 -13.21 -0.80
CA TRP A 532 12.53 -12.10 0.16
C TRP A 532 13.85 -11.31 0.26
N ARG A 533 15.00 -12.00 0.16
CA ARG A 533 16.33 -11.37 0.23
C ARG A 533 16.71 -10.62 -1.06
N SER A 534 16.23 -11.05 -2.23
CA SER A 534 16.50 -10.35 -3.50
C SER A 534 15.71 -9.05 -3.64
N ALA A 535 14.49 -8.97 -3.08
CA ALA A 535 13.70 -7.73 -3.10
C ALA A 535 14.36 -6.61 -2.28
N ASN A 536 14.80 -6.91 -1.06
CA ASN A 536 15.53 -5.94 -0.22
C ASN A 536 16.88 -5.53 -0.86
N ARG A 537 17.56 -6.45 -1.56
CA ARG A 537 18.81 -6.14 -2.26
C ARG A 537 18.64 -5.33 -3.53
N LEU A 538 17.49 -5.42 -4.20
CA LEU A 538 17.14 -4.48 -5.27
C LEU A 538 16.98 -3.06 -4.71
N LEU A 539 16.48 -2.92 -3.47
CA LEU A 539 16.48 -1.64 -2.76
C LEU A 539 17.91 -1.21 -2.39
N ASP A 540 18.77 -2.10 -1.90
CA ASP A 540 20.18 -1.78 -1.62
C ASP A 540 20.92 -1.27 -2.88
N VAL A 541 20.72 -1.93 -4.04
CA VAL A 541 21.29 -1.52 -5.33
C VAL A 541 20.70 -0.19 -5.79
N ARG A 542 19.38 0.00 -5.65
CA ARG A 542 18.72 1.28 -5.98
C ARG A 542 19.18 2.42 -5.09
N ASP A 543 19.36 2.20 -3.80
CA ASP A 543 19.87 3.19 -2.85
C ASP A 543 21.34 3.49 -3.13
N THR A 544 22.13 2.49 -3.55
CA THR A 544 23.52 2.70 -3.99
C THR A 544 23.57 3.59 -5.23
N THR A 545 22.71 3.35 -6.24
CA THR A 545 22.61 4.26 -7.38
C THR A 545 22.08 5.64 -6.96
N ARG A 546 21.02 5.70 -6.17
CA ARG A 546 20.27 6.93 -5.86
C ARG A 546 21.05 7.92 -4.99
N ARG A 547 21.98 7.45 -4.17
CA ARG A 547 22.91 8.33 -3.43
C ARG A 547 23.85 9.09 -4.38
N GLY A 548 24.08 8.57 -5.59
CA GLY A 548 25.11 9.04 -6.51
C GLY A 548 26.51 8.79 -5.97
N TYR A 549 27.51 8.93 -6.85
CA TYR A 549 28.87 9.17 -6.41
C TYR A 549 29.07 10.68 -6.32
N ILE A 550 29.33 11.20 -5.12
CA ILE A 550 29.64 12.62 -4.91
C ILE A 550 31.15 12.79 -5.12
N ASP A 551 31.50 13.58 -6.13
CA ASP A 551 32.88 13.81 -6.58
C ASP A 551 33.66 14.70 -5.58
N GLU A 552 34.21 14.07 -4.54
CA GLU A 552 35.15 14.67 -3.59
C GLU A 552 36.59 14.16 -3.81
N GLY A 553 37.04 14.02 -5.08
CA GLY A 553 38.45 13.80 -5.44
C GLY A 553 38.67 12.83 -6.61
N ASP A 554 39.93 12.42 -6.86
CA ASP A 554 40.33 11.49 -7.94
C ASP A 554 39.77 10.05 -7.81
N PHE A 555 38.80 9.83 -6.92
CA PHE A 555 38.18 8.54 -6.61
C PHE A 555 37.01 8.16 -7.53
N TYR A 556 36.81 8.85 -8.67
CA TYR A 556 35.74 8.55 -9.64
C TYR A 556 35.70 7.09 -10.12
N ARG A 557 36.82 6.35 -10.04
CA ARG A 557 36.87 4.90 -10.35
C ARG A 557 36.18 3.99 -9.32
N GLU A 558 35.75 4.54 -8.19
CA GLU A 558 34.89 3.86 -7.21
C GLU A 558 33.39 3.94 -7.57
N ALA A 559 33.02 4.67 -8.63
CA ALA A 559 31.63 4.79 -9.06
C ALA A 559 31.01 3.40 -9.35
N PRO A 560 29.75 3.16 -8.92
CA PRO A 560 29.09 1.88 -9.08
C PRO A 560 28.85 1.52 -10.55
N ILE A 561 29.48 0.44 -11.02
CA ILE A 561 29.32 -0.10 -12.37
C ILE A 561 28.68 -1.48 -12.28
N PHE A 562 27.44 -1.59 -12.75
CA PHE A 562 26.69 -2.84 -12.73
C PHE A 562 26.85 -3.57 -14.05
N VAL A 563 27.50 -4.73 -14.04
CA VAL A 563 27.66 -5.55 -15.25
C VAL A 563 26.63 -6.68 -15.26
N SER A 564 25.91 -6.84 -16.38
CA SER A 564 24.82 -7.79 -16.55
C SER A 564 24.85 -8.43 -17.94
N ALA A 565 24.15 -9.53 -18.13
CA ALA A 565 23.99 -10.14 -19.46
C ALA A 565 22.74 -9.59 -20.14
N GLU A 566 22.71 -9.57 -21.48
CA GLU A 566 21.53 -9.18 -22.30
C GLU A 566 20.22 -9.87 -21.84
N GLU A 567 20.29 -11.10 -21.34
CA GLU A 567 19.13 -11.88 -20.92
C GLU A 567 18.58 -11.48 -19.53
N SER A 568 19.31 -10.63 -18.79
CA SER A 568 19.01 -10.18 -17.42
C SER A 568 18.56 -8.71 -17.35
N VAL A 569 18.19 -8.12 -18.48
CA VAL A 569 17.82 -6.70 -18.65
C VAL A 569 16.41 -6.36 -18.14
N ARG A 570 15.47 -7.32 -18.26
CA ARG A 570 14.03 -7.05 -18.13
C ARG A 570 13.60 -6.70 -16.70
N GLY A 571 12.78 -5.66 -16.57
CA GLY A 571 12.24 -5.19 -15.29
C GLY A 571 13.23 -4.39 -14.42
N LEU A 572 14.43 -4.10 -14.93
CA LEU A 572 15.43 -3.31 -14.20
C LEU A 572 15.19 -1.81 -14.41
N HIS A 573 14.93 -1.09 -13.32
CA HIS A 573 14.88 0.38 -13.29
C HIS A 573 15.78 0.86 -12.15
N LEU A 574 16.77 1.69 -12.50
CA LEU A 574 17.79 2.26 -11.63
C LEU A 574 17.85 3.77 -11.90
N ASP A 575 17.32 4.56 -10.98
CA ASP A 575 16.92 5.96 -11.22
C ASP A 575 18.08 6.95 -11.44
N ALA A 576 19.33 6.50 -11.27
CA ALA A 576 20.54 7.33 -11.29
C ALA A 576 21.69 6.71 -12.12
N VAL A 577 21.38 5.85 -13.07
CA VAL A 577 22.36 5.38 -14.07
C VAL A 577 22.54 6.46 -15.13
N GLU A 578 23.69 7.14 -15.11
CA GLU A 578 24.02 8.22 -16.05
C GLU A 578 24.57 7.71 -17.39
N ALA A 579 25.08 6.47 -17.42
CA ALA A 579 25.60 5.85 -18.64
C ALA A 579 25.20 4.38 -18.79
N VAL A 580 24.79 3.99 -20.00
CA VAL A 580 24.54 2.58 -20.37
C VAL A 580 25.50 2.18 -21.47
N PHE A 581 26.17 1.05 -21.30
CA PHE A 581 27.09 0.46 -22.26
C PHE A 581 26.57 -0.89 -22.72
N ILE A 582 26.69 -1.17 -24.02
CA ILE A 582 26.38 -2.47 -24.62
C ILE A 582 27.65 -2.97 -25.30
N LEU A 583 28.16 -4.11 -24.82
CA LEU A 583 29.32 -4.79 -25.38
C LEU A 583 28.82 -5.89 -26.32
N GLY A 584 29.24 -5.84 -27.59
CA GLY A 584 28.69 -6.70 -28.65
C GLY A 584 27.32 -6.22 -29.15
N LEU A 585 26.74 -6.96 -30.11
CA LEU A 585 25.49 -6.57 -30.77
C LEU A 585 24.29 -7.30 -30.13
N PRO A 586 23.22 -6.59 -29.74
CA PRO A 586 22.00 -7.22 -29.24
C PRO A 586 21.39 -8.20 -30.22
N LYS A 587 20.86 -9.34 -29.75
CA LYS A 587 20.27 -10.39 -30.62
C LYS A 587 19.10 -9.89 -31.48
N THR A 588 18.41 -8.86 -31.01
CA THR A 588 17.25 -8.27 -31.69
C THR A 588 17.20 -6.77 -31.46
N GLY A 589 16.54 -6.04 -32.36
CA GLY A 589 16.19 -4.63 -32.13
C GLY A 589 15.36 -4.44 -30.86
N ALA A 590 14.53 -5.41 -30.47
CA ALA A 590 13.82 -5.40 -29.20
C ALA A 590 14.76 -5.56 -27.99
N SER A 591 15.83 -6.35 -28.09
CA SER A 591 16.85 -6.46 -27.03
C SER A 591 17.57 -5.13 -26.82
N TYR A 592 18.07 -4.51 -27.90
CA TYR A 592 18.67 -3.17 -27.87
C TYR A 592 17.74 -2.19 -27.14
N VAL A 593 16.50 -2.18 -27.60
CA VAL A 593 15.45 -1.32 -27.09
C VAL A 593 15.04 -1.61 -25.64
N HIS A 594 15.09 -2.86 -25.16
CA HIS A 594 14.87 -3.16 -23.74
C HIS A 594 16.06 -2.75 -22.86
N MET A 595 17.27 -2.69 -23.40
CA MET A 595 18.45 -2.10 -22.74
C MET A 595 18.40 -0.56 -22.71
N ASP A 596 17.41 0.04 -23.39
CA ASP A 596 17.41 1.47 -23.74
C ASP A 596 16.10 2.23 -23.43
N LEU A 597 14.97 1.53 -23.30
CA LEU A 597 13.60 1.98 -22.97
C LEU A 597 12.73 2.61 -24.11
N LEU A 598 12.81 2.06 -25.33
CA LEU A 598 11.81 2.11 -26.45
C LEU A 598 11.55 3.45 -27.18
N PRO A 599 11.45 3.50 -28.54
CA PRO A 599 11.75 2.52 -29.63
C PRO A 599 12.55 3.15 -30.83
N SER A 600 12.91 2.53 -31.97
CA SER A 600 13.25 1.13 -32.36
C SER A 600 13.75 1.06 -33.83
N GLY A 601 14.84 0.34 -34.16
CA GLY A 601 15.21 -0.01 -35.55
C GLY A 601 16.61 -0.65 -35.72
N PRO A 602 16.78 -1.80 -36.41
CA PRO A 602 18.09 -2.42 -36.63
C PRO A 602 18.70 -2.10 -38.00
N GLN A 603 19.97 -1.66 -38.02
CA GLN A 603 20.84 -1.66 -39.20
C GLN A 603 22.04 -2.60 -38.99
N GLN A 604 22.61 -3.09 -40.07
CA GLN A 604 23.77 -3.99 -40.04
C GLN A 604 25.05 -3.22 -39.71
N TYR A 605 25.62 -3.48 -38.54
CA TYR A 605 26.93 -3.00 -38.13
C TYR A 605 27.71 -4.16 -37.50
N ASN A 606 29.00 -4.29 -37.84
CA ASN A 606 29.90 -5.28 -37.24
C ASN A 606 30.64 -4.65 -36.04
N ASP A 607 30.92 -5.49 -35.02
CA ASP A 607 31.79 -5.26 -33.85
C ASP A 607 31.84 -3.82 -33.33
N SER A 608 30.86 -3.48 -32.47
CA SER A 608 30.69 -2.14 -31.93
C SER A 608 30.32 -2.18 -30.44
N LEU A 609 30.97 -1.32 -29.66
CA LEU A 609 30.56 -0.85 -28.35
C LEU A 609 29.54 0.26 -28.54
N ILE A 610 28.38 0.19 -27.87
CA ILE A 610 27.39 1.26 -27.88
C ILE A 610 27.35 1.90 -26.49
N TYR A 611 27.41 3.23 -26.40
CA TYR A 611 27.26 3.92 -25.12
C TYR A 611 26.26 5.09 -25.18
N LYS A 612 25.79 5.45 -23.99
CA LYS A 612 24.75 6.44 -23.68
C LYS A 612 25.24 7.32 -22.54
N ALA A 613 24.93 8.62 -22.57
CA ALA A 613 25.24 9.56 -21.50
C ALA A 613 24.05 10.51 -21.25
N PHE A 614 23.67 10.72 -19.99
CA PHE A 614 22.54 11.57 -19.61
C PHE A 614 22.89 13.04 -19.30
N ARG A 615 24.18 13.43 -19.40
CA ARG A 615 24.64 14.77 -19.02
C ARG A 615 25.62 15.36 -20.03
N VAL A 616 25.28 16.52 -20.59
CA VAL A 616 26.14 17.25 -21.53
C VAL A 616 27.12 18.15 -20.76
N ILE A 617 28.39 17.77 -20.71
CA ILE A 617 29.47 18.72 -20.41
C ILE A 617 29.77 19.46 -21.73
N GLN A 618 29.22 20.67 -21.90
CA GLN A 618 29.30 21.42 -23.16
C GLN A 618 30.72 21.88 -23.56
N GLN A 619 31.75 21.65 -22.72
CA GLN A 619 33.04 22.30 -22.85
C GLN A 619 34.15 21.47 -23.54
N GLU A 620 33.92 20.20 -23.87
CA GLU A 620 34.98 19.31 -24.41
C GLU A 620 34.63 18.55 -25.71
N ARG A 621 33.64 19.00 -26.49
CA ARG A 621 33.33 18.37 -27.81
C ARG A 621 34.56 18.27 -28.73
N SER A 622 35.50 19.21 -28.66
CA SER A 622 36.73 19.21 -29.45
C SER A 622 37.83 18.29 -28.89
N SER A 623 37.81 17.99 -27.59
CA SER A 623 38.85 17.20 -26.91
C SER A 623 38.69 15.69 -27.19
N VAL A 624 37.44 15.23 -27.29
CA VAL A 624 37.10 13.82 -27.48
C VAL A 624 37.52 13.30 -28.85
N GLU A 625 37.22 14.05 -29.93
CA GLU A 625 37.59 13.64 -31.29
C GLU A 625 39.11 13.65 -31.51
N ALA A 626 39.85 14.57 -30.86
CA ALA A 626 41.29 14.72 -31.01
C ALA A 626 42.11 13.68 -30.22
N ASN A 627 41.71 13.34 -28.98
CA ASN A 627 42.46 12.39 -28.16
C ASN A 627 42.28 10.93 -28.61
N VAL A 628 41.15 10.58 -29.23
CA VAL A 628 40.91 9.21 -29.73
C VAL A 628 41.81 8.86 -30.92
N THR A 629 42.26 9.84 -31.71
CA THR A 629 43.21 9.59 -32.81
C THR A 629 44.63 9.29 -32.33
N HIS A 630 44.97 9.64 -31.08
CA HIS A 630 46.34 9.53 -30.56
C HIS A 630 46.61 8.28 -29.69
N CYS A 631 45.57 7.51 -29.35
CA CYS A 631 45.69 6.27 -28.57
C CYS A 631 45.76 5.00 -29.44
N THR A 632 46.08 5.13 -30.74
CA THR A 632 46.18 4.02 -31.70
C THR A 632 47.47 4.05 -32.54
N GLU A 633 48.60 4.33 -31.89
CA GLU A 633 49.95 3.96 -32.36
C GLU A 633 50.66 3.09 -31.29
#